data_AF-A0AAV7I2A4-F1
#
_entry.id   AF-A0AAV7I2A4-F1
#
_cell.length_a   1.000
_cell.length_b   1.000
_cell.length_c   1.000
_cell.angle_alpha   90.00
_cell.angle_beta   90.00
_cell.angle_gamma   90.00
#
_symmetry.space_group_name_H-M   'P 1'
#
loop_
_entity.id
_entity.type
_entity.pdbx_description
1 polymer ?
#
loop_
_entity_poly.entity_id
_entity_poly.type
_entity_poly.pdbx_seq_one_letter_code
_entity_poly.pdbx_strand_id
1 'polypeptide(L)'
;MDRIHIVDFNGYYYQTDRVSKSLGQNFVINEFAKCGISESGKIKILPEPIVTKYDVEFETFNDTCANLSNLHASAVYLHHPIENRNVHCAYYRAIALAEYANKYYFKLNLYDKKITYIALIDLNDCCEIDNLFSLKELSIKILNSNGEVKYEELFVAKLTDSDIDENYFKYYNKYGILPSAGNYNLIFALTELSSIIDEYSASLKVIYVRNEIIKNIFNELLNRPLPSSVKIVCLDEIDYEELFIVTKKCKYHEDGYLEESGEKCADEHTDKILQWIMEKEYFDYEILRDETLKMNSLNIHKLKIISNAPIILVEIIITCVSEFVIKEFSLCDISDNGPAIILKEPIVTQHEDADDLFTMDKSKNDEFLYATGIKWNKGSHDVSDLRNSIIRMLSENTTFYVENDRKRKLLQSFIFKKSDNIKSLSSFTNFNFRPKEPLRTCSFHHSLKNQNLHCAYFRTIALAGYAYENYFKLKPYESKTTYVTLVDLNGYENPNGKFYLKELSIKIINSNGEVTYDKLFVIKLLLSHVGDFYSTYYDKYGIPWDAGDHRLYYVLKELNDLIDEYKENLKVIFVRNKTIYKIFSQLTVDPLPSSIKILYLDKINYRDPQVVARNCGYHIEDYLKRSEEKCAGTHTDNILPWILEKKYYDYNKFRYETLVDFDR
;
A
#
# COMPACT_ATOMS: atom_id res chain seq x y z
N MET A 1 23.56 13.76 7.35
CA MET A 1 23.53 12.39 6.77
C MET A 1 22.63 11.57 7.67
N ASP A 2 21.58 10.99 7.10
CA ASP A 2 20.73 10.06 7.82
C ASP A 2 21.52 8.78 8.08
N ARG A 3 21.49 8.26 9.32
CA ARG A 3 22.14 7.00 9.64
C ARG A 3 21.27 5.84 9.16
N ILE A 4 21.88 4.86 8.51
CA ILE A 4 21.20 3.67 8.02
C ILE A 4 21.61 2.49 8.89
N HIS A 5 20.64 1.85 9.51
CA HIS A 5 20.89 0.65 10.29
C HIS A 5 20.15 -0.55 9.73
N ILE A 6 20.82 -1.70 9.67
CA ILE A 6 20.19 -3.00 9.45
C ILE A 6 19.92 -3.66 10.79
N VAL A 7 18.70 -4.16 10.94
CA VAL A 7 18.21 -4.76 12.17
C VAL A 7 17.76 -6.18 11.88
N ASP A 8 18.17 -7.11 12.74
CA ASP A 8 17.49 -8.39 12.88
C ASP A 8 17.16 -8.69 14.34
N PHE A 9 16.10 -9.46 14.56
CA PHE A 9 15.65 -9.86 15.87
C PHE A 9 14.87 -11.18 15.85
N ASN A 10 14.93 -11.88 16.98
CA ASN A 10 14.07 -13.03 17.28
C ASN A 10 13.16 -12.68 18.45
N GLY A 11 11.92 -13.14 18.39
CA GLY A 11 10.94 -12.88 19.44
C GLY A 11 9.80 -13.89 19.41
N TYR A 12 8.85 -13.71 20.32
CA TYR A 12 7.73 -14.62 20.52
C TYR A 12 6.50 -13.85 20.99
N TYR A 13 5.33 -14.46 20.80
CA TYR A 13 4.09 -13.95 21.38
C TYR A 13 3.89 -14.57 22.76
N TYR A 14 3.60 -13.73 23.75
CA TYR A 14 3.26 -14.13 25.09
C TYR A 14 1.83 -13.74 25.43
N GLN A 15 1.11 -14.64 26.09
CA GLN A 15 -0.24 -14.41 26.58
C GLN A 15 -0.19 -14.37 28.10
N THR A 16 -0.47 -13.21 28.69
CA THR A 16 -0.56 -13.05 30.14
C THR A 16 -1.88 -13.67 30.64
N ASP A 17 -1.85 -14.93 31.04
CA ASP A 17 -2.95 -15.59 31.79
C ASP A 17 -2.91 -15.14 33.27
N ARG A 18 -2.91 -13.83 33.54
CA ARG A 18 -2.84 -13.32 34.93
C ARG A 18 -4.15 -13.53 35.71
N VAL A 19 -5.27 -13.83 35.04
CA VAL A 19 -6.60 -13.89 35.69
C VAL A 19 -7.17 -15.32 35.78
N SER A 20 -6.76 -16.25 34.92
CA SER A 20 -7.40 -17.58 34.82
C SER A 20 -6.79 -18.65 35.75
N LYS A 21 -5.52 -18.54 36.11
CA LYS A 21 -4.80 -19.63 36.80
C LYS A 21 -4.83 -19.63 38.32
N SER A 22 -5.21 -18.53 38.99
CA SER A 22 -5.20 -18.48 40.46
C SER A 22 -6.43 -19.11 41.14
N LEU A 23 -7.49 -19.46 40.40
CA LEU A 23 -8.76 -19.89 41.00
C LEU A 23 -9.40 -21.17 40.41
N GLY A 24 -8.80 -21.80 39.39
CA GLY A 24 -9.54 -22.71 38.50
C GLY A 24 -9.45 -24.23 38.73
N GLN A 25 -8.59 -24.76 39.60
CA GLN A 25 -8.25 -26.20 39.53
C GLN A 25 -8.88 -27.17 40.55
N ASN A 26 -9.67 -26.71 41.54
CA ASN A 26 -10.20 -27.62 42.57
C ASN A 26 -11.73 -27.82 42.60
N PHE A 27 -12.51 -27.31 41.64
CA PHE A 27 -13.98 -27.30 41.79
C PHE A 27 -14.80 -28.13 40.77
N VAL A 28 -14.20 -28.68 39.70
CA VAL A 28 -14.99 -29.14 38.53
C VAL A 28 -15.40 -30.63 38.57
N ILE A 29 -14.94 -31.45 39.51
CA ILE A 29 -15.19 -32.91 39.44
C ILE A 29 -16.50 -33.36 40.14
N ASN A 30 -17.16 -32.54 40.97
CA ASN A 30 -18.27 -33.01 41.81
C ASN A 30 -19.71 -32.71 41.34
N GLU A 31 -19.95 -31.92 40.28
CA GLU A 31 -21.32 -31.46 39.93
C GLU A 31 -21.94 -32.11 38.68
N PHE A 32 -21.32 -33.15 38.10
CA PHE A 32 -21.89 -33.85 36.94
C PHE A 32 -22.90 -34.96 37.26
N ALA A 33 -23.22 -35.22 38.54
CA ALA A 33 -24.06 -36.35 38.94
C ALA A 33 -25.55 -36.04 39.17
N LYS A 34 -26.07 -34.83 38.88
CA LYS A 34 -27.41 -34.42 39.36
C LYS A 34 -28.42 -33.86 38.35
N CYS A 35 -28.27 -34.05 37.05
CA CYS A 35 -29.30 -33.60 36.09
C CYS A 35 -29.69 -34.70 35.11
N GLY A 36 -30.83 -35.34 35.37
CA GLY A 36 -31.52 -36.24 34.45
C GLY A 36 -32.19 -35.47 33.31
N ILE A 37 -32.14 -36.04 32.11
CA ILE A 37 -32.72 -35.51 30.87
C ILE A 37 -34.03 -36.27 30.60
N SER A 38 -35.11 -35.58 30.23
CA SER A 38 -36.30 -36.21 29.65
C SER A 38 -36.45 -35.87 28.16
N GLU A 39 -36.98 -36.84 27.39
CA GLU A 39 -36.92 -36.94 25.93
C GLU A 39 -37.81 -35.99 25.12
N SER A 40 -38.49 -35.01 25.72
CA SER A 40 -39.26 -34.02 24.97
C SER A 40 -38.62 -32.64 25.12
N GLY A 41 -37.77 -32.26 24.17
CA GLY A 41 -36.99 -31.01 24.15
C GLY A 41 -37.81 -29.70 24.20
N LYS A 42 -38.44 -29.42 25.35
CA LYS A 42 -39.05 -28.14 25.71
C LYS A 42 -38.74 -27.82 27.16
N ILE A 43 -37.86 -26.85 27.39
CA ILE A 43 -37.68 -26.22 28.70
C ILE A 43 -38.82 -25.20 28.86
N LYS A 44 -39.69 -25.40 29.84
CA LYS A 44 -40.73 -24.43 30.26
C LYS A 44 -40.28 -23.84 31.60
N ILE A 45 -40.00 -22.55 31.65
CA ILE A 45 -39.74 -21.81 32.91
C ILE A 45 -40.93 -20.89 33.14
N LEU A 46 -41.63 -21.07 34.26
CA LEU A 46 -42.73 -20.20 34.70
C LEU A 46 -42.17 -18.97 35.45
N PRO A 47 -42.79 -17.78 35.32
CA PRO A 47 -42.37 -16.61 36.09
C PRO A 47 -43.21 -16.47 37.37
N GLU A 48 -42.49 -16.36 38.49
CA GLU A 48 -42.76 -15.55 39.70
C GLU A 48 -42.52 -16.28 41.03
N PRO A 49 -42.00 -15.57 42.06
CA PRO A 49 -41.60 -16.17 43.33
C PRO A 49 -42.77 -16.16 44.32
N ILE A 50 -43.24 -17.34 44.71
CA ILE A 50 -44.06 -17.48 45.92
C ILE A 50 -43.11 -17.77 47.08
N VAL A 51 -42.96 -16.77 47.96
CA VAL A 51 -42.41 -16.96 49.30
C VAL A 51 -43.48 -17.65 50.14
N THR A 52 -43.26 -18.92 50.49
CA THR A 52 -43.92 -19.55 51.63
C THR A 52 -42.92 -20.38 52.43
N LYS A 53 -42.80 -19.98 53.69
CA LYS A 53 -42.21 -20.72 54.82
C LYS A 53 -42.91 -22.07 54.97
N TYR A 54 -42.14 -23.15 55.05
CA TYR A 54 -42.48 -24.33 55.85
C TYR A 54 -41.18 -24.95 56.41
N ASP A 55 -41.10 -25.00 57.73
CA ASP A 55 -40.31 -25.99 58.47
C ASP A 55 -40.92 -27.37 58.22
N VAL A 56 -40.09 -28.43 58.20
CA VAL A 56 -40.31 -29.74 58.88
C VAL A 56 -39.34 -30.82 58.33
N GLU A 57 -38.58 -31.35 59.31
CA GLU A 57 -38.08 -32.71 59.56
C GLU A 57 -36.90 -33.37 58.79
N PHE A 58 -35.93 -33.72 59.62
CA PHE A 58 -34.91 -34.75 59.50
C PHE A 58 -35.50 -36.13 59.17
N GLU A 59 -34.80 -36.92 58.35
CA GLU A 59 -34.60 -38.35 58.64
C GLU A 59 -33.36 -38.94 57.91
N THR A 60 -32.45 -39.50 58.71
CA THR A 60 -31.47 -40.59 58.46
C THR A 60 -30.42 -40.42 57.33
N PHE A 61 -29.10 -40.29 57.58
CA PHE A 61 -28.14 -41.15 58.30
C PHE A 61 -27.86 -42.49 57.59
N ASN A 62 -26.81 -42.58 56.77
CA ASN A 62 -25.66 -43.47 57.03
C ASN A 62 -24.57 -43.46 55.94
N ASP A 63 -23.33 -43.45 56.46
CA ASP A 63 -22.12 -44.08 55.94
C ASP A 63 -21.48 -43.57 54.65
N THR A 64 -20.60 -42.56 54.77
CA THR A 64 -19.14 -42.75 54.61
C THR A 64 -18.37 -41.45 54.92
N CYS A 65 -18.09 -41.23 56.20
CA CYS A 65 -16.96 -40.42 56.65
C CYS A 65 -15.95 -41.37 57.28
N ALA A 66 -15.00 -41.89 56.51
CA ALA A 66 -13.78 -42.51 57.05
C ALA A 66 -12.76 -42.68 55.94
N ASN A 67 -12.01 -41.61 55.64
CA ASN A 67 -10.62 -41.62 55.18
C ASN A 67 -10.36 -40.31 54.42
N LEU A 68 -9.91 -39.27 55.14
CA LEU A 68 -8.99 -38.22 54.66
C LEU A 68 -8.85 -37.04 55.66
N SER A 69 -9.13 -37.26 56.94
CA SER A 69 -8.62 -36.41 58.02
C SER A 69 -7.20 -36.87 58.37
N ASN A 70 -6.19 -36.29 57.73
CA ASN A 70 -4.84 -36.04 58.26
C ASN A 70 -3.92 -35.50 57.15
N LEU A 71 -3.96 -34.19 56.89
CA LEU A 71 -2.76 -33.34 57.03
C LEU A 71 -3.15 -31.84 56.94
N HIS A 72 -2.78 -31.15 58.00
CA HIS A 72 -2.96 -29.73 58.30
C HIS A 72 -2.36 -28.77 57.24
N ALA A 73 -3.12 -27.73 56.89
CA ALA A 73 -2.93 -26.31 57.24
C ALA A 73 -1.82 -25.60 56.44
N SER A 74 -2.10 -24.56 55.65
CA SER A 74 -2.66 -23.30 56.12
C SER A 74 -3.40 -22.55 55.00
N ALA A 75 -4.67 -22.20 55.25
CA ALA A 75 -5.39 -21.18 54.50
C ALA A 75 -5.44 -19.91 55.35
N VAL A 76 -5.06 -18.78 54.76
CA VAL A 76 -5.46 -17.45 55.25
C VAL A 76 -6.78 -17.11 54.59
N TYR A 77 -7.75 -16.80 55.43
CA TYR A 77 -9.12 -16.36 55.15
C TYR A 77 -9.21 -15.24 54.10
N LEU A 78 -10.19 -15.35 53.19
CA LEU A 78 -10.97 -14.21 52.73
C LEU A 78 -12.42 -14.66 52.45
N HIS A 79 -13.33 -14.12 53.26
CA HIS A 79 -14.77 -14.23 53.10
C HIS A 79 -15.24 -13.47 51.85
N HIS A 80 -16.10 -14.08 51.05
CA HIS A 80 -17.05 -13.35 50.19
C HIS A 80 -18.47 -13.92 50.33
N PRO A 81 -19.52 -13.08 50.24
CA PRO A 81 -20.90 -13.47 50.54
C PRO A 81 -21.56 -14.24 49.40
N ILE A 82 -22.63 -14.96 49.76
CA ILE A 82 -23.31 -16.05 49.05
C ILE A 82 -24.09 -15.62 47.78
N GLU A 83 -24.09 -14.35 47.38
CA GLU A 83 -25.00 -13.84 46.34
C GLU A 83 -24.58 -14.11 44.87
N ASN A 84 -23.40 -14.69 44.60
CA ASN A 84 -22.87 -14.82 43.22
C ASN A 84 -22.94 -16.22 42.58
N ARG A 85 -23.57 -17.23 43.21
CA ARG A 85 -23.63 -18.59 42.62
C ARG A 85 -24.57 -18.72 41.41
N ASN A 86 -25.62 -17.90 41.31
CA ASN A 86 -26.60 -18.02 40.21
C ASN A 86 -26.11 -17.42 38.89
N VAL A 87 -25.24 -16.40 38.92
CA VAL A 87 -24.65 -15.79 37.72
C VAL A 87 -23.66 -16.73 37.05
N HIS A 88 -22.90 -17.49 37.86
CA HIS A 88 -21.91 -18.43 37.34
C HIS A 88 -22.53 -19.62 36.59
N CYS A 89 -23.68 -20.12 37.05
CA CYS A 89 -24.36 -21.26 36.42
C CYS A 89 -25.06 -20.88 35.09
N ALA A 90 -25.55 -19.64 34.97
CA ALA A 90 -26.14 -19.12 33.73
C ALA A 90 -25.10 -18.97 32.62
N TYR A 91 -23.87 -18.55 32.97
CA TYR A 91 -22.77 -18.36 32.02
C TYR A 91 -22.36 -19.68 31.33
N TYR A 92 -22.19 -20.77 32.09
CA TYR A 92 -21.79 -22.06 31.52
C TYR A 92 -22.91 -22.73 30.70
N ARG A 93 -24.18 -22.50 31.04
CA ARG A 93 -25.31 -22.97 30.22
C ARG A 93 -25.40 -22.27 28.86
N ALA A 94 -25.04 -20.99 28.78
CA ALA A 94 -25.03 -20.24 27.53
C ALA A 94 -23.97 -20.75 26.54
N ILE A 95 -22.79 -21.13 27.05
CA ILE A 95 -21.69 -21.68 26.23
C ILE A 95 -22.09 -23.03 25.63
N ALA A 96 -22.66 -23.93 26.42
CA ALA A 96 -23.08 -25.26 25.95
C ALA A 96 -24.21 -25.19 24.89
N LEU A 97 -25.13 -24.21 25.03
CA LEU A 97 -26.19 -24.00 24.03
C LEU A 97 -25.66 -23.42 22.71
N ALA A 98 -24.65 -22.56 22.76
CA ALA A 98 -24.02 -21.99 21.57
C ALA A 98 -23.28 -23.06 20.76
N GLU A 99 -22.56 -23.96 21.43
CA GLU A 99 -21.87 -25.09 20.76
C GLU A 99 -22.85 -26.08 20.12
N TYR A 100 -23.99 -26.35 20.78
CA TYR A 100 -25.02 -27.24 20.25
C TYR A 100 -25.73 -26.64 19.03
N ALA A 101 -26.07 -25.35 19.06
CA ALA A 101 -26.71 -24.67 17.92
C ALA A 101 -25.80 -24.67 16.68
N ASN A 102 -24.50 -24.44 16.87
CA ASN A 102 -23.54 -24.38 15.77
C ASN A 102 -23.37 -25.75 15.06
N LYS A 103 -23.47 -26.85 15.82
CA LYS A 103 -23.29 -28.22 15.29
C LYS A 103 -24.46 -28.73 14.43
N TYR A 104 -25.69 -28.25 14.66
CA TYR A 104 -26.89 -28.82 14.02
C TYR A 104 -27.58 -27.88 13.03
N TYR A 105 -27.37 -26.57 13.10
CA TYR A 105 -28.03 -25.62 12.19
C TYR A 105 -27.45 -25.63 10.76
N PHE A 106 -26.16 -25.98 10.59
CA PHE A 106 -25.49 -25.99 9.29
C PHE A 106 -25.90 -27.12 8.35
N LYS A 107 -26.54 -28.19 8.84
CA LYS A 107 -26.89 -29.37 8.01
C LYS A 107 -28.24 -29.30 7.30
N LEU A 108 -29.10 -28.32 7.62
CA LEU A 108 -30.48 -28.28 7.13
C LEU A 108 -30.73 -27.29 5.96
N ASN A 109 -29.75 -26.47 5.54
CA ASN A 109 -29.95 -25.40 4.54
C ASN A 109 -29.41 -25.68 3.12
N LEU A 110 -29.06 -26.93 2.78
CA LEU A 110 -28.48 -27.26 1.46
C LEU A 110 -29.49 -27.43 0.31
N TYR A 111 -30.79 -27.24 0.53
CA TYR A 111 -31.83 -27.64 -0.45
C TYR A 111 -32.60 -26.52 -1.18
N ASP A 112 -32.14 -25.27 -1.13
CA ASP A 112 -32.69 -24.20 -1.98
C ASP A 112 -31.63 -23.11 -2.26
N LYS A 113 -30.53 -23.48 -2.94
CA LYS A 113 -29.54 -22.49 -3.41
C LYS A 113 -30.18 -21.66 -4.53
N LYS A 114 -30.83 -20.54 -4.16
CA LYS A 114 -31.17 -19.48 -5.12
C LYS A 114 -29.90 -19.14 -5.91
N ILE A 115 -29.99 -19.16 -7.23
CA ILE A 115 -28.89 -18.79 -8.11
C ILE A 115 -28.47 -17.36 -7.75
N THR A 116 -27.24 -17.19 -7.30
CA THR A 116 -26.63 -15.89 -7.04
C THR A 116 -25.73 -15.51 -8.19
N TYR A 117 -25.76 -14.23 -8.57
CA TYR A 117 -24.89 -13.69 -9.60
C TYR A 117 -23.86 -12.70 -9.03
N ILE A 118 -22.75 -12.60 -9.74
CA ILE A 118 -21.68 -11.63 -9.52
C ILE A 118 -21.40 -10.93 -10.86
N ALA A 119 -21.15 -9.64 -10.84
CA ALA A 119 -20.73 -8.89 -12.02
C ALA A 119 -19.26 -8.45 -11.87
N LEU A 120 -18.52 -8.51 -12.96
CA LEU A 120 -17.18 -7.94 -13.11
C LEU A 120 -17.31 -6.78 -14.07
N ILE A 121 -16.92 -5.59 -13.64
CA ILE A 121 -17.04 -4.38 -14.45
C ILE A 121 -15.70 -3.68 -14.45
N ASP A 122 -15.22 -3.33 -15.64
CA ASP A 122 -14.03 -2.52 -15.80
C ASP A 122 -14.20 -1.50 -16.93
N LEU A 123 -13.51 -0.36 -16.79
CA LEU A 123 -13.53 0.76 -17.72
C LEU A 123 -12.10 1.08 -18.14
N ASN A 124 -11.86 1.25 -19.43
CA ASN A 124 -10.52 1.59 -19.93
C ASN A 124 -10.33 3.10 -20.01
N ASP A 125 -9.90 3.67 -18.87
CA ASP A 125 -9.59 5.07 -18.58
C ASP A 125 -10.70 6.08 -18.98
N CYS A 126 -10.88 7.10 -18.16
CA CYS A 126 -11.91 8.10 -18.40
C CYS A 126 -11.25 9.47 -18.49
N CYS A 127 -11.27 10.09 -19.67
CA CYS A 127 -10.88 11.49 -19.78
C CYS A 127 -12.09 12.35 -19.47
N GLU A 128 -11.99 13.17 -18.42
CA GLU A 128 -12.98 14.21 -18.13
C GLU A 128 -12.83 15.31 -19.19
N ILE A 129 -13.82 15.43 -20.07
CA ILE A 129 -13.92 16.49 -21.08
C ILE A 129 -15.11 17.37 -20.68
N ASP A 130 -14.87 18.62 -20.29
CA ASP A 130 -15.92 19.57 -19.90
C ASP A 130 -16.91 19.07 -18.81
N ASN A 131 -16.41 18.39 -17.77
CA ASN A 131 -17.18 17.70 -16.72
C ASN A 131 -18.02 16.49 -17.21
N LEU A 132 -17.71 15.94 -18.38
CA LEU A 132 -18.29 14.69 -18.89
C LEU A 132 -17.18 13.65 -19.04
N PHE A 133 -17.37 12.49 -18.43
CA PHE A 133 -16.46 11.36 -18.62
C PHE A 133 -16.60 10.82 -20.05
N SER A 134 -15.54 10.96 -20.84
CA SER A 134 -15.43 10.26 -22.12
C SER A 134 -15.04 8.80 -21.84
N LEU A 135 -16.05 7.97 -21.63
CA LEU A 135 -15.89 6.52 -21.52
C LEU A 135 -15.73 5.94 -22.92
N LYS A 136 -14.57 5.37 -23.22
CA LYS A 136 -14.31 4.76 -24.54
C LYS A 136 -14.55 3.26 -24.56
N GLU A 137 -14.13 2.52 -23.53
CA GLU A 137 -14.41 1.09 -23.40
C GLU A 137 -15.00 0.75 -22.02
N LEU A 138 -16.04 -0.09 -22.03
CA LEU A 138 -16.62 -0.72 -20.84
C LEU A 138 -16.78 -2.21 -21.10
N SER A 139 -16.23 -3.04 -20.22
CA SER A 139 -16.46 -4.49 -20.26
C SER A 139 -17.26 -4.91 -19.04
N ILE A 140 -18.25 -5.76 -19.25
CA ILE A 140 -19.04 -6.38 -18.20
C ILE A 140 -19.08 -7.91 -18.40
N LYS A 141 -18.87 -8.66 -17.32
CA LYS A 141 -19.09 -10.11 -17.27
C LYS A 141 -19.98 -10.45 -16.08
N ILE A 142 -21.02 -11.27 -16.28
CA ILE A 142 -21.88 -11.74 -15.20
C ILE A 142 -21.70 -13.24 -15.02
N LEU A 143 -21.42 -13.66 -13.80
CA LEU A 143 -21.16 -15.03 -13.40
C LEU A 143 -22.23 -15.55 -12.48
N ASN A 144 -22.59 -16.84 -12.61
CA ASN A 144 -23.40 -17.53 -11.62
C ASN A 144 -22.54 -18.08 -10.45
N SER A 145 -23.20 -18.69 -9.47
CA SER A 145 -22.57 -19.30 -8.29
C SER A 145 -21.59 -20.45 -8.58
N ASN A 146 -21.52 -20.94 -9.82
CA ASN A 146 -20.60 -21.98 -10.24
C ASN A 146 -19.38 -21.40 -11.00
N GLY A 147 -19.28 -20.08 -11.10
CA GLY A 147 -18.24 -19.41 -11.89
C GLY A 147 -18.49 -19.47 -13.41
N GLU A 148 -19.69 -19.84 -13.86
CA GLU A 148 -20.03 -19.83 -15.29
C GLU A 148 -20.43 -18.42 -15.74
N VAL A 149 -19.79 -17.92 -16.79
CA VAL A 149 -20.16 -16.66 -17.44
C VAL A 149 -21.52 -16.83 -18.13
N LYS A 150 -22.51 -16.02 -17.72
CA LYS A 150 -23.87 -15.98 -18.28
C LYS A 150 -24.08 -14.81 -19.22
N TYR A 151 -23.32 -13.75 -19.04
CA TYR A 151 -23.36 -12.57 -19.87
C TYR A 151 -21.95 -12.00 -20.00
N GLU A 152 -21.59 -11.55 -21.19
CA GLU A 152 -20.34 -10.88 -21.49
C GLU A 152 -20.59 -9.88 -22.61
N GLU A 153 -20.16 -8.64 -22.44
CA GLU A 153 -20.25 -7.61 -23.48
C GLU A 153 -19.11 -6.61 -23.32
N LEU A 154 -18.60 -6.14 -24.47
CA LEU A 154 -17.63 -5.06 -24.56
C LEU A 154 -18.25 -3.89 -25.33
N PHE A 155 -18.57 -2.83 -24.61
CA PHE A 155 -19.07 -1.59 -25.18
C PHE A 155 -17.89 -0.70 -25.56
N VAL A 156 -17.76 -0.41 -26.85
CA VAL A 156 -16.83 0.62 -27.34
C VAL A 156 -17.61 1.78 -27.93
N ALA A 157 -17.45 2.95 -27.31
CA ALA A 157 -18.17 4.16 -27.68
C ALA A 157 -17.55 4.80 -28.93
N LYS A 158 -18.37 5.08 -29.95
CA LYS A 158 -18.01 5.86 -31.12
C LYS A 158 -18.16 7.34 -30.78
N LEU A 159 -17.09 8.10 -30.97
CA LEU A 159 -17.08 9.55 -30.72
C LEU A 159 -17.40 10.32 -32.01
N THR A 160 -18.07 11.45 -31.87
CA THR A 160 -18.34 12.38 -32.98
C THR A 160 -17.23 13.41 -33.11
N ASP A 161 -17.11 14.08 -34.25
CA ASP A 161 -16.04 15.07 -34.48
C ASP A 161 -16.06 16.23 -33.45
N SER A 162 -17.22 16.53 -32.85
CA SER A 162 -17.34 17.53 -31.78
C SER A 162 -16.80 17.05 -30.43
N ASP A 163 -16.62 15.73 -30.25
CA ASP A 163 -16.11 15.11 -29.03
C ASP A 163 -14.58 14.91 -29.07
N ILE A 164 -13.94 15.22 -30.21
CA ILE A 164 -12.49 15.05 -30.41
C ILE A 164 -11.77 16.33 -30.02
N ASP A 165 -11.22 16.35 -28.81
CA ASP A 165 -10.39 17.43 -28.29
C ASP A 165 -8.93 16.96 -28.05
N GLU A 166 -8.11 17.84 -27.47
CA GLU A 166 -6.72 17.52 -27.12
C GLU A 166 -6.60 16.38 -26.09
N ASN A 167 -7.59 16.21 -25.20
CA ASN A 167 -7.62 15.11 -24.23
C ASN A 167 -7.87 13.77 -24.93
N TYR A 168 -8.73 13.75 -25.95
CA TYR A 168 -8.90 12.56 -26.76
C TYR A 168 -7.62 12.15 -27.50
N PHE A 169 -6.82 13.10 -28.00
CA PHE A 169 -5.53 12.76 -28.61
C PHE A 169 -4.56 12.13 -27.62
N LYS A 170 -4.56 12.58 -26.35
CA LYS A 170 -3.80 11.90 -25.28
C LYS A 170 -4.33 10.49 -25.04
N TYR A 171 -5.64 10.32 -24.99
CA TYR A 171 -6.28 9.01 -24.87
C TYR A 171 -5.89 8.08 -26.03
N TYR A 172 -5.99 8.54 -27.27
CA TYR A 172 -5.62 7.77 -28.46
C TYR A 172 -4.13 7.40 -28.46
N ASN A 173 -3.23 8.32 -28.10
CA ASN A 173 -1.81 8.01 -28.00
C ASN A 173 -1.52 6.95 -26.93
N LYS A 174 -2.32 6.93 -25.86
CA LYS A 174 -2.18 5.99 -24.74
C LYS A 174 -2.76 4.60 -25.06
N TYR A 175 -3.93 4.56 -25.71
CA TYR A 175 -4.72 3.33 -25.89
C TYR A 175 -4.83 2.84 -27.33
N GLY A 176 -4.45 3.63 -28.33
CA GLY A 176 -4.50 3.24 -29.74
C GLY A 176 -5.91 2.98 -30.28
N ILE A 177 -6.96 3.53 -29.66
CA ILE A 177 -8.36 3.35 -30.09
C ILE A 177 -8.81 4.57 -30.90
N LEU A 178 -9.12 4.39 -32.18
CA LEU A 178 -9.58 5.48 -33.05
C LEU A 178 -10.91 6.10 -32.55
N PRO A 179 -11.14 7.41 -32.75
CA PRO A 179 -12.41 8.05 -32.37
C PRO A 179 -13.62 7.38 -33.04
N SER A 180 -13.42 6.97 -34.30
CA SER A 180 -14.40 6.29 -35.12
C SER A 180 -14.59 4.79 -34.78
N ALA A 181 -13.69 4.20 -33.98
CA ALA A 181 -13.82 2.82 -33.52
C ALA A 181 -14.92 2.72 -32.46
N GLY A 182 -15.71 1.65 -32.55
CA GLY A 182 -16.86 1.39 -31.69
C GLY A 182 -18.18 1.32 -32.46
N ASN A 183 -19.17 0.69 -31.82
CA ASN A 183 -20.49 0.45 -32.42
C ASN A 183 -21.61 1.21 -31.70
N TYR A 184 -21.32 1.81 -30.55
CA TYR A 184 -22.32 2.38 -29.66
C TYR A 184 -22.08 3.88 -29.49
N ASN A 185 -23.14 4.68 -29.39
CA ASN A 185 -22.96 5.98 -28.73
C ASN A 185 -22.92 5.75 -27.20
N LEU A 186 -22.32 6.67 -26.46
CA LEU A 186 -22.15 6.52 -25.02
C LEU A 186 -23.48 6.30 -24.29
N ILE A 187 -24.51 7.09 -24.64
CA ILE A 187 -25.85 7.00 -24.04
C ILE A 187 -26.44 5.59 -24.19
N PHE A 188 -26.28 4.97 -25.35
CA PHE A 188 -26.76 3.62 -25.61
C PHE A 188 -26.00 2.59 -24.75
N ALA A 189 -24.67 2.67 -24.69
CA ALA A 189 -23.87 1.77 -23.86
C ALA A 189 -24.29 1.83 -22.38
N LEU A 190 -24.58 3.03 -21.86
CA LEU A 190 -25.04 3.22 -20.49
C LEU A 190 -26.47 2.71 -20.27
N THR A 191 -27.34 2.89 -21.27
CA THR A 191 -28.73 2.38 -21.22
C THR A 191 -28.73 0.86 -21.19
N GLU A 192 -27.92 0.21 -22.04
CA GLU A 192 -27.74 -1.23 -22.05
C GLU A 192 -27.15 -1.74 -20.73
N LEU A 193 -26.08 -1.10 -20.23
CA LEU A 193 -25.50 -1.45 -18.94
C LEU A 193 -26.55 -1.42 -17.81
N SER A 194 -27.35 -0.36 -17.73
CA SER A 194 -28.41 -0.28 -16.72
C SER A 194 -29.46 -1.38 -16.90
N SER A 195 -29.86 -1.67 -18.14
CA SER A 195 -30.81 -2.75 -18.45
C SER A 195 -30.28 -4.12 -18.00
N ILE A 196 -29.01 -4.39 -18.27
CA ILE A 196 -28.32 -5.62 -17.86
C ILE A 196 -28.29 -5.72 -16.32
N ILE A 197 -27.91 -4.66 -15.62
CA ILE A 197 -27.90 -4.68 -14.16
C ILE A 197 -29.31 -4.90 -13.60
N ASP A 198 -30.34 -4.30 -14.21
CA ASP A 198 -31.74 -4.50 -13.81
C ASP A 198 -32.22 -5.93 -14.03
N GLU A 199 -31.87 -6.55 -15.16
CA GLU A 199 -32.19 -7.94 -15.48
C GLU A 199 -31.67 -8.91 -14.39
N TYR A 200 -30.46 -8.68 -13.88
CA TYR A 200 -29.84 -9.54 -12.88
C TYR A 200 -30.05 -9.07 -11.43
N SER A 201 -30.61 -7.88 -11.20
CA SER A 201 -30.68 -7.18 -9.90
C SER A 201 -31.27 -8.01 -8.74
N ALA A 202 -32.26 -8.85 -9.01
CA ALA A 202 -32.91 -9.68 -7.99
C ALA A 202 -31.98 -10.74 -7.39
N SER A 203 -30.97 -11.16 -8.16
CA SER A 203 -30.07 -12.27 -7.83
C SER A 203 -28.59 -11.86 -7.80
N LEU A 204 -28.25 -10.68 -8.30
CA LEU A 204 -26.93 -10.06 -8.20
C LEU A 204 -26.61 -9.73 -6.74
N LYS A 205 -25.41 -10.11 -6.27
CA LYS A 205 -24.95 -9.87 -4.89
C LYS A 205 -23.72 -8.99 -4.81
N VAL A 206 -22.80 -9.14 -5.75
CA VAL A 206 -21.53 -8.42 -5.74
C VAL A 206 -21.22 -7.89 -7.13
N ILE A 207 -20.72 -6.66 -7.19
CA ILE A 207 -20.09 -6.08 -8.37
C ILE A 207 -18.63 -5.84 -8.03
N TYR A 208 -17.72 -6.51 -8.71
CA TYR A 208 -16.28 -6.28 -8.60
C TYR A 208 -15.86 -5.21 -9.60
N VAL A 209 -15.13 -4.22 -9.10
CA VAL A 209 -14.52 -3.14 -9.89
C VAL A 209 -13.06 -3.00 -9.51
N ARG A 210 -12.24 -2.50 -10.44
CA ARG A 210 -10.78 -2.46 -10.27
C ARG A 210 -10.33 -1.72 -9.01
N ASN A 211 -10.87 -0.52 -8.78
CA ASN A 211 -10.49 0.37 -7.70
C ASN A 211 -11.60 1.39 -7.39
N GLU A 212 -11.38 2.22 -6.37
CA GLU A 212 -12.36 3.23 -5.94
C GLU A 212 -12.68 4.28 -7.01
N ILE A 213 -11.75 4.59 -7.93
CA ILE A 213 -11.99 5.52 -9.04
C ILE A 213 -13.04 4.94 -9.98
N ILE A 214 -12.86 3.68 -10.42
CA ILE A 214 -13.82 2.98 -11.29
C ILE A 214 -15.18 2.84 -10.61
N LYS A 215 -15.22 2.57 -9.30
CA LYS A 215 -16.46 2.54 -8.53
C LYS A 215 -17.22 3.86 -8.58
N ASN A 216 -16.53 4.99 -8.41
CA ASN A 216 -17.15 6.31 -8.44
C ASN A 216 -17.72 6.63 -9.82
N ILE A 217 -16.94 6.39 -10.88
CA ILE A 217 -17.37 6.58 -12.27
C ILE A 217 -18.57 5.68 -12.55
N PHE A 218 -18.51 4.39 -12.16
CA PHE A 218 -19.61 3.46 -12.37
C PHE A 218 -20.90 3.91 -11.67
N ASN A 219 -20.81 4.40 -10.42
CA ASN A 219 -21.97 4.94 -9.70
C ASN A 219 -22.55 6.20 -10.38
N GLU A 220 -21.69 7.06 -10.90
CA GLU A 220 -22.12 8.26 -11.64
C GLU A 220 -22.79 7.89 -12.96
N LEU A 221 -22.20 6.95 -13.70
CA LEU A 221 -22.72 6.44 -14.98
C LEU A 221 -24.07 5.74 -14.83
N LEU A 222 -24.28 5.00 -13.73
CA LEU A 222 -25.59 4.41 -13.42
C LEU A 222 -26.64 5.47 -13.06
N ASN A 223 -26.23 6.61 -12.52
CA ASN A 223 -27.08 7.73 -12.09
C ASN A 223 -28.30 7.32 -11.24
N ARG A 224 -28.15 6.25 -10.45
CA ARG A 224 -29.16 5.74 -9.51
C ARG A 224 -28.51 4.84 -8.46
N PRO A 225 -29.10 4.71 -7.25
CA PRO A 225 -28.61 3.77 -6.27
C PRO A 225 -28.87 2.32 -6.71
N LEU A 226 -27.88 1.45 -6.52
CA LEU A 226 -28.05 0.01 -6.63
C LEU A 226 -29.00 -0.52 -5.54
N PRO A 227 -29.64 -1.68 -5.74
CA PRO A 227 -30.36 -2.36 -4.67
C PRO A 227 -29.47 -2.56 -3.45
N SER A 228 -29.98 -2.35 -2.24
CA SER A 228 -29.22 -2.47 -0.98
C SER A 228 -28.63 -3.87 -0.74
N SER A 229 -29.09 -4.88 -1.48
CA SER A 229 -28.56 -6.24 -1.46
C SER A 229 -27.33 -6.44 -2.34
N VAL A 230 -26.94 -5.46 -3.16
CA VAL A 230 -25.78 -5.51 -4.05
C VAL A 230 -24.64 -4.73 -3.41
N LYS A 231 -23.49 -5.36 -3.23
CA LYS A 231 -22.26 -4.73 -2.73
C LYS A 231 -21.30 -4.47 -3.90
N ILE A 232 -20.76 -3.26 -4.00
CA ILE A 232 -19.61 -3.01 -4.88
C ILE A 232 -18.33 -3.28 -4.05
N VAL A 233 -17.42 -4.08 -4.58
CA VAL A 233 -16.13 -4.40 -3.98
C VAL A 233 -15.02 -3.94 -4.91
N CYS A 234 -14.12 -3.10 -4.38
CA CYS A 234 -12.93 -2.66 -5.10
C CYS A 234 -11.83 -3.72 -4.93
N LEU A 235 -11.22 -4.16 -6.03
CA LEU A 235 -10.27 -5.27 -6.02
C LEU A 235 -8.96 -4.92 -5.28
N ASP A 236 -8.56 -3.64 -5.28
CA ASP A 236 -7.45 -3.11 -4.51
C ASP A 236 -7.64 -3.22 -2.98
N GLU A 237 -8.87 -3.35 -2.50
CA GLU A 237 -9.18 -3.59 -1.07
C GLU A 237 -9.00 -5.07 -0.65
N ILE A 238 -8.88 -6.00 -1.62
CA ILE A 238 -8.80 -7.45 -1.38
C ILE A 238 -7.52 -8.07 -1.97
N ASP A 239 -6.43 -7.30 -1.94
CA ASP A 239 -5.07 -7.72 -2.34
C ASP A 239 -4.98 -8.27 -3.78
N TYR A 240 -5.81 -7.77 -4.71
CA TYR A 240 -5.62 -8.02 -6.14
C TYR A 240 -4.42 -7.20 -6.65
N GLU A 241 -3.26 -7.85 -6.78
CA GLU A 241 -2.07 -7.27 -7.41
C GLU A 241 -2.10 -7.54 -8.92
N GLU A 242 -2.14 -6.47 -9.71
CA GLU A 242 -2.17 -6.54 -11.18
C GLU A 242 -0.82 -7.04 -11.74
N LEU A 243 -0.75 -8.33 -12.07
CA LEU A 243 0.36 -8.90 -12.84
C LEU A 243 0.01 -8.90 -14.32
N PHE A 244 0.71 -8.05 -15.07
CA PHE A 244 0.30 -7.63 -16.39
C PHE A 244 1.24 -8.12 -17.50
N ILE A 245 0.81 -9.16 -18.22
CA ILE A 245 1.34 -9.52 -19.55
C ILE A 245 0.17 -9.46 -20.53
N VAL A 246 0.25 -8.63 -21.57
CA VAL A 246 -0.80 -8.48 -22.59
C VAL A 246 -0.83 -9.76 -23.44
N THR A 247 -2.00 -10.38 -23.59
CA THR A 247 -2.11 -11.64 -24.36
C THR A 247 -3.23 -11.63 -25.41
N LYS A 248 -4.19 -10.69 -25.37
CA LYS A 248 -5.37 -10.71 -26.24
C LYS A 248 -5.39 -9.46 -27.13
N LYS A 249 -5.40 -9.67 -28.45
CA LYS A 249 -5.56 -8.58 -29.41
C LYS A 249 -7.02 -8.12 -29.46
N CYS A 250 -7.30 -6.92 -28.97
CA CYS A 250 -8.62 -6.31 -29.11
C CYS A 250 -8.79 -5.76 -30.54
N LYS A 251 -9.93 -6.07 -31.18
CA LYS A 251 -10.21 -5.63 -32.57
C LYS A 251 -10.35 -4.11 -32.75
N TYR A 252 -10.47 -3.37 -31.65
CA TYR A 252 -10.64 -1.91 -31.66
C TYR A 252 -9.34 -1.13 -31.42
N HIS A 253 -8.25 -1.82 -31.03
CA HIS A 253 -6.94 -1.21 -30.84
C HIS A 253 -6.12 -1.37 -32.13
N GLU A 254 -5.38 -0.32 -32.52
CA GLU A 254 -4.50 -0.37 -33.69
C GLU A 254 -3.27 -1.25 -33.49
N ASP A 255 -2.83 -1.90 -34.56
CA ASP A 255 -1.64 -2.76 -34.59
C ASP A 255 -0.38 -1.93 -34.27
N GLY A 256 0.34 -2.31 -33.21
CA GLY A 256 1.57 -1.65 -32.76
C GLY A 256 1.46 -0.89 -31.43
N TYR A 257 0.25 -0.50 -31.00
CA TYR A 257 0.07 0.18 -29.71
C TYR A 257 0.06 -0.78 -28.51
N LEU A 258 -0.42 -2.01 -28.71
CA LEU A 258 -0.55 -3.01 -27.65
C LEU A 258 0.79 -3.58 -27.14
N GLU A 259 1.87 -3.45 -27.91
CA GLU A 259 3.19 -3.97 -27.52
C GLU A 259 3.99 -2.97 -26.68
N GLU A 260 3.74 -1.66 -26.82
CA GLU A 260 4.53 -0.61 -26.17
C GLU A 260 3.84 0.03 -24.95
N SER A 261 2.51 0.20 -24.95
CA SER A 261 1.84 0.96 -23.88
C SER A 261 1.63 0.18 -22.58
N GLY A 262 1.69 -1.16 -22.62
CA GLY A 262 1.43 -2.01 -21.44
C GLY A 262 0.04 -1.83 -20.80
N GLU A 263 -0.80 -0.96 -21.35
CA GLU A 263 -2.11 -0.55 -20.85
C GLU A 263 -3.21 -0.98 -21.83
N LYS A 264 -4.36 -1.31 -21.26
CA LYS A 264 -5.03 -2.58 -21.55
C LYS A 264 -6.50 -2.40 -21.82
N CYS A 265 -6.96 -3.05 -22.88
CA CYS A 265 -8.36 -3.25 -23.21
C CYS A 265 -9.20 -3.64 -21.97
N ALA A 266 -10.33 -2.97 -21.76
CA ALA A 266 -11.25 -3.28 -20.63
C ALA A 266 -11.66 -4.75 -20.59
N ASP A 267 -11.80 -5.39 -21.76
CA ASP A 267 -12.16 -6.80 -21.87
C ASP A 267 -11.06 -7.76 -21.40
N GLU A 268 -9.80 -7.44 -21.69
CA GLU A 268 -8.69 -8.26 -21.20
C GLU A 268 -8.56 -8.15 -19.67
N HIS A 269 -8.89 -6.98 -19.13
CA HIS A 269 -8.93 -6.79 -17.69
C HIS A 269 -10.02 -7.60 -17.01
N THR A 270 -11.24 -7.55 -17.51
CA THR A 270 -12.32 -8.37 -16.94
C THR A 270 -12.02 -9.86 -17.08
N ASP A 271 -11.32 -10.30 -18.14
CA ASP A 271 -10.81 -11.68 -18.28
C ASP A 271 -9.80 -12.05 -17.17
N LYS A 272 -8.91 -11.15 -16.79
CA LYS A 272 -7.92 -11.38 -15.71
C LYS A 272 -8.54 -11.34 -14.32
N ILE A 273 -9.44 -10.40 -14.10
CA ILE A 273 -10.24 -10.33 -12.88
C ILE A 273 -11.04 -11.63 -12.74
N LEU A 274 -11.64 -12.10 -13.83
CA LEU A 274 -12.35 -13.38 -13.87
C LEU A 274 -11.43 -14.52 -13.46
N GLN A 275 -10.27 -14.66 -14.10
CA GLN A 275 -9.30 -15.71 -13.76
C GLN A 275 -8.93 -15.66 -12.28
N TRP A 276 -8.61 -14.49 -11.75
CA TRP A 276 -8.23 -14.32 -10.36
C TRP A 276 -9.38 -14.66 -9.38
N ILE A 277 -10.60 -14.21 -9.66
CA ILE A 277 -11.79 -14.56 -8.86
C ILE A 277 -12.02 -16.06 -8.84
N MET A 278 -11.82 -16.73 -9.99
CA MET A 278 -11.93 -18.18 -10.09
C MET A 278 -10.84 -18.89 -9.28
N GLU A 279 -9.60 -18.42 -9.33
CA GLU A 279 -8.47 -18.96 -8.56
C GLU A 279 -8.63 -18.78 -7.04
N LYS A 280 -9.27 -17.69 -6.61
CA LYS A 280 -9.52 -17.37 -5.20
C LYS A 280 -10.84 -17.91 -4.66
N GLU A 281 -11.67 -18.51 -5.52
CA GLU A 281 -13.03 -18.95 -5.19
C GLU A 281 -13.93 -17.79 -4.68
N TYR A 282 -13.61 -16.54 -5.04
CA TYR A 282 -14.37 -15.34 -4.63
C TYR A 282 -15.71 -15.15 -5.34
N PHE A 283 -16.13 -16.17 -6.11
CA PHE A 283 -17.47 -16.27 -6.65
C PHE A 283 -18.45 -16.94 -5.66
N ASP A 284 -17.96 -17.57 -4.57
CA ASP A 284 -18.80 -18.07 -3.48
C ASP A 284 -19.04 -16.97 -2.43
N TYR A 285 -20.26 -16.45 -2.40
CA TYR A 285 -20.65 -15.38 -1.48
C TYR A 285 -20.52 -15.76 0.01
N GLU A 286 -20.56 -17.05 0.36
CA GLU A 286 -20.38 -17.48 1.75
C GLU A 286 -18.95 -17.22 2.26
N ILE A 287 -17.94 -17.35 1.38
CA ILE A 287 -16.53 -17.10 1.69
C ILE A 287 -16.28 -15.61 1.99
N LEU A 288 -16.91 -14.71 1.23
CA LEU A 288 -16.78 -13.26 1.40
C LEU A 288 -17.31 -12.77 2.77
N ARG A 289 -18.32 -13.43 3.32
CA ARG A 289 -18.94 -13.03 4.59
C ARG A 289 -18.00 -13.26 5.78
N ASP A 290 -17.14 -14.26 5.72
CA ASP A 290 -16.20 -14.62 6.80
C ASP A 290 -14.92 -13.77 6.82
N GLU A 291 -14.44 -13.30 5.65
CA GLU A 291 -13.23 -12.46 5.59
C GLU A 291 -13.47 -11.02 6.06
N THR A 292 -14.65 -10.45 5.80
CA THR A 292 -15.01 -9.11 6.28
C THR A 292 -15.06 -9.02 7.82
N LEU A 293 -15.27 -10.14 8.52
CA LEU A 293 -15.27 -10.21 9.99
C LEU A 293 -13.86 -10.17 10.61
N LYS A 294 -12.81 -10.47 9.84
CA LYS A 294 -11.42 -10.49 10.34
C LYS A 294 -10.69 -9.14 10.23
N MET A 295 -11.21 -8.18 9.45
CA MET A 295 -10.49 -6.94 9.11
C MET A 295 -10.72 -5.75 10.03
N ASN A 296 -11.62 -5.82 11.02
CA ASN A 296 -11.82 -4.70 11.95
C ASN A 296 -10.95 -4.83 13.22
N SER A 297 -9.86 -4.06 13.27
CA SER A 297 -9.10 -3.81 14.49
C SER A 297 -9.96 -3.09 15.54
N LEU A 298 -10.30 -3.78 16.63
CA LEU A 298 -11.08 -3.23 17.74
C LEU A 298 -10.17 -2.78 18.90
N ASN A 299 -10.13 -1.49 19.18
CA ASN A 299 -9.70 -0.93 20.47
C ASN A 299 -10.94 -0.77 21.37
N ILE A 300 -10.90 -1.33 22.59
CA ILE A 300 -11.99 -1.24 23.57
C ILE A 300 -11.81 0.04 24.39
N HIS A 301 -12.68 1.03 24.21
CA HIS A 301 -13.00 2.03 25.23
C HIS A 301 -14.48 2.43 25.15
N LYS A 302 -15.39 1.58 25.66
CA LYS A 302 -16.69 2.02 26.20
C LYS A 302 -17.42 0.89 26.93
N LEU A 303 -17.62 1.08 28.23
CA LEU A 303 -18.61 0.36 29.03
C LEU A 303 -19.99 0.91 28.66
N LYS A 304 -20.86 0.09 28.07
CA LYS A 304 -22.25 0.45 27.78
C LYS A 304 -23.16 -0.27 28.76
N ILE A 305 -23.62 0.43 29.79
CA ILE A 305 -24.68 -0.06 30.67
C ILE A 305 -25.99 0.08 29.91
N ILE A 306 -26.62 -1.04 29.57
CA ILE A 306 -27.98 -1.04 29.02
C ILE A 306 -28.93 -1.28 30.18
N SER A 307 -29.73 -0.27 30.52
CA SER A 307 -30.74 -0.35 31.58
C SER A 307 -32.11 -0.05 30.98
N ASN A 308 -33.04 -1.00 31.12
CA ASN A 308 -34.49 -0.80 31.23
C ASN A 308 -35.20 -2.13 31.61
N ALA A 309 -34.69 -2.84 32.63
CA ALA A 309 -35.29 -4.02 33.29
C ALA A 309 -34.43 -4.41 34.52
N PRO A 310 -34.91 -5.19 35.51
CA PRO A 310 -34.19 -5.45 36.76
C PRO A 310 -32.95 -6.35 36.64
N ILE A 311 -32.48 -6.62 35.42
CA ILE A 311 -31.30 -7.45 35.14
C ILE A 311 -30.23 -6.54 34.54
N ILE A 312 -29.16 -6.29 35.31
CA ILE A 312 -27.96 -5.62 34.82
C ILE A 312 -27.13 -6.67 34.06
N LEU A 313 -27.15 -6.61 32.73
CA LEU A 313 -26.18 -7.33 31.90
C LEU A 313 -24.88 -6.52 31.87
N VAL A 314 -23.83 -7.04 32.48
CA VAL A 314 -22.46 -6.51 32.34
C VAL A 314 -21.74 -7.41 31.33
N GLU A 315 -21.54 -6.89 30.13
CA GLU A 315 -20.67 -7.53 29.14
C GLU A 315 -19.21 -7.17 29.45
N ILE A 316 -18.50 -8.10 30.08
CA ILE A 316 -17.05 -7.98 30.29
C ILE A 316 -16.36 -8.71 29.15
N ILE A 317 -15.94 -7.97 28.13
CA ILE A 317 -15.10 -8.51 27.06
C ILE A 317 -13.66 -8.52 27.58
N ILE A 318 -13.20 -9.68 28.03
CA ILE A 318 -11.78 -9.90 28.36
C ILE A 318 -11.10 -10.35 27.07
N THR A 319 -10.42 -9.44 26.38
CA THR A 319 -9.52 -9.81 25.28
C THR A 319 -8.14 -10.07 25.85
N CYS A 320 -7.70 -11.33 25.79
CA CYS A 320 -6.29 -11.66 26.00
C CYS A 320 -5.50 -11.16 24.79
N VAL A 321 -4.85 -10.01 24.92
CA VAL A 321 -3.95 -9.50 23.87
C VAL A 321 -2.62 -10.23 24.02
N SER A 322 -2.23 -10.99 22.99
CA SER A 322 -0.89 -11.56 22.92
C SER A 322 0.11 -10.45 22.60
N GLU A 323 1.07 -10.18 23.49
CA GLU A 323 2.14 -9.21 23.26
C GLU A 323 3.33 -9.90 22.59
N PHE A 324 3.93 -9.25 21.58
CA PHE A 324 5.18 -9.73 20.98
C PHE A 324 6.38 -9.16 21.73
N VAL A 325 7.28 -10.04 22.18
CA VAL A 325 8.51 -9.66 22.90
C VAL A 325 9.73 -10.05 22.08
N ILE A 326 10.67 -9.12 21.91
CA ILE A 326 11.98 -9.39 21.30
C ILE A 326 12.89 -10.07 22.33
N LYS A 327 13.35 -11.28 22.03
CA LYS A 327 14.29 -12.07 22.84
C LYS A 327 15.74 -11.75 22.53
N GLU A 328 16.07 -11.58 21.26
CA GLU A 328 17.41 -11.27 20.79
C GLU A 328 17.32 -10.14 19.76
N PHE A 329 18.14 -9.10 19.93
CA PHE A 329 18.19 -7.94 19.06
C PHE A 329 19.62 -7.66 18.63
N SER A 330 19.81 -7.35 17.35
CA SER A 330 21.10 -6.93 16.81
C SER A 330 20.94 -5.80 15.80
N LEU A 331 21.99 -4.98 15.70
CA LEU A 331 22.03 -3.77 14.91
C LEU A 331 23.40 -3.62 14.24
N CYS A 332 23.39 -3.32 12.94
CA CYS A 332 24.58 -2.98 12.17
C CYS A 332 24.41 -1.61 11.52
N ASP A 333 25.42 -0.76 11.60
CA ASP A 333 25.49 0.49 10.84
C ASP A 333 25.87 0.17 9.40
N ILE A 334 25.35 0.93 8.45
CA ILE A 334 25.87 0.95 7.10
C ILE A 334 26.48 2.33 6.86
N SER A 335 27.80 2.36 6.74
CA SER A 335 28.58 3.55 6.39
C SER A 335 29.15 3.44 4.99
N ASP A 336 29.73 4.52 4.47
CA ASP A 336 30.39 4.55 3.17
C ASP A 336 31.51 3.50 3.05
N ASN A 337 32.18 3.19 4.16
CA ASN A 337 33.25 2.19 4.24
C ASN A 337 32.75 0.75 4.38
N GLY A 338 31.44 0.53 4.30
CA GLY A 338 30.80 -0.77 4.47
C GLY A 338 29.99 -0.91 5.76
N PRO A 339 29.39 -2.10 5.94
CA PRO A 339 28.66 -2.43 7.15
C PRO A 339 29.61 -2.46 8.36
N ALA A 340 29.34 -1.60 9.33
CA ALA A 340 30.07 -1.53 10.59
C ALA A 340 29.15 -2.00 11.73
N ILE A 341 29.53 -3.09 12.39
CA ILE A 341 28.75 -3.65 13.49
C ILE A 341 28.78 -2.66 14.67
N ILE A 342 27.63 -2.10 15.04
CA ILE A 342 27.50 -1.16 16.17
C ILE A 342 27.54 -1.93 17.48
N LEU A 343 26.79 -3.03 17.54
CA LEU A 343 26.69 -3.88 18.72
C LEU A 343 27.64 -5.06 18.57
N LYS A 344 28.75 -5.05 19.31
CA LYS A 344 29.75 -6.14 19.28
C LYS A 344 29.16 -7.49 19.71
N GLU A 345 28.05 -7.48 20.45
CA GLU A 345 27.31 -8.65 20.92
C GLU A 345 25.79 -8.39 20.79
N PRO A 346 24.95 -9.44 20.58
CA PRO A 346 23.51 -9.27 20.55
C PRO A 346 22.96 -8.87 21.93
N ILE A 347 21.92 -8.03 21.94
CA ILE A 347 21.15 -7.74 23.14
C ILE A 347 20.16 -8.90 23.36
N VAL A 348 20.32 -9.64 24.45
CA VAL A 348 19.41 -10.72 24.84
C VAL A 348 18.59 -10.27 26.05
N THR A 349 17.28 -10.18 25.87
CA THR A 349 16.36 -9.73 26.92
C THR A 349 16.10 -10.83 27.95
N GLN A 350 15.99 -10.44 29.21
CA GLN A 350 15.48 -11.26 30.30
C GLN A 350 13.99 -10.97 30.46
N HIS A 351 13.19 -12.01 30.65
CA HIS A 351 11.76 -11.82 30.92
C HIS A 351 11.57 -11.40 32.39
N GLU A 352 10.67 -10.45 32.66
CA GLU A 352 10.40 -9.93 34.01
C GLU A 352 9.96 -11.06 34.97
N ASP A 353 9.19 -12.03 34.47
CA ASP A 353 8.73 -13.20 35.23
C ASP A 353 9.68 -14.41 35.14
N ALA A 354 10.99 -14.21 34.91
CA ALA A 354 11.94 -15.32 34.85
C ALA A 354 11.97 -16.15 36.15
N ASP A 355 11.62 -15.57 37.29
CA ASP A 355 11.59 -16.29 38.57
C ASP A 355 10.33 -17.18 38.74
N ASP A 356 9.25 -16.92 37.99
CA ASP A 356 8.02 -17.74 37.97
C ASP A 356 8.14 -19.02 37.11
N LEU A 357 9.36 -19.33 36.64
CA LEU A 357 9.76 -20.49 35.84
C LEU A 357 9.33 -21.85 36.40
N PHE A 358 9.01 -21.95 37.70
CA PHE A 358 8.47 -23.18 38.28
C PHE A 358 7.06 -23.53 37.77
N THR A 359 6.39 -22.63 37.04
CA THR A 359 5.01 -22.81 36.58
C THR A 359 4.84 -22.90 35.06
N MET A 360 5.89 -22.65 34.27
CA MET A 360 5.80 -22.84 32.81
C MET A 360 5.89 -24.34 32.47
N ASP A 361 4.90 -24.82 31.71
CA ASP A 361 4.91 -26.18 31.18
C ASP A 361 6.21 -26.41 30.39
N LYS A 362 6.92 -27.49 30.72
CA LYS A 362 8.16 -27.91 30.08
C LYS A 362 8.01 -27.97 28.55
N SER A 363 6.85 -28.38 28.06
CA SER A 363 6.54 -28.45 26.63
C SER A 363 6.68 -27.10 25.91
N LYS A 364 6.16 -26.01 26.52
CA LYS A 364 6.21 -24.65 25.97
C LYS A 364 7.62 -24.06 26.03
N ASN A 365 8.39 -24.39 27.06
CA ASN A 365 9.78 -23.98 27.16
C ASN A 365 10.66 -24.70 26.11
N ASP A 366 10.41 -25.98 25.87
CA ASP A 366 11.09 -26.75 24.84
C ASP A 366 10.73 -26.25 23.43
N GLU A 367 9.46 -25.92 23.17
CA GLU A 367 9.02 -25.29 21.92
C GLU A 367 9.68 -23.92 21.71
N PHE A 368 9.72 -23.10 22.75
CA PHE A 368 10.39 -21.80 22.73
C PHE A 368 11.89 -21.92 22.44
N LEU A 369 12.57 -22.84 23.13
CA LEU A 369 13.98 -23.12 22.92
C LEU A 369 14.24 -23.68 21.52
N TYR A 370 13.33 -24.49 20.99
CA TYR A 370 13.43 -24.99 19.62
C TYR A 370 13.30 -23.87 18.59
N ALA A 371 12.35 -22.94 18.79
CA ALA A 371 12.07 -21.84 17.87
C ALA A 371 13.14 -20.73 17.90
N THR A 372 13.68 -20.40 19.08
CA THR A 372 14.61 -19.28 19.24
C THR A 372 16.06 -19.71 19.40
N GLY A 373 16.32 -20.96 19.82
CA GLY A 373 17.63 -21.44 20.21
C GLY A 373 18.16 -20.84 21.52
N ILE A 374 17.40 -19.97 22.19
CA ILE A 374 17.78 -19.28 23.42
C ILE A 374 16.88 -19.80 24.55
N LYS A 375 17.46 -20.14 25.70
CA LYS A 375 16.66 -20.51 26.88
C LYS A 375 15.83 -19.31 27.34
N TRP A 376 14.59 -19.55 27.76
CA TRP A 376 13.69 -18.50 28.24
C TRP A 376 14.32 -17.58 29.30
N ASN A 377 15.06 -18.18 30.23
CA ASN A 377 15.69 -17.50 31.36
C ASN A 377 17.07 -16.91 31.07
N LYS A 378 17.54 -17.01 29.81
CA LYS A 378 18.85 -16.50 29.41
C LYS A 378 18.69 -15.09 28.83
N GLY A 379 19.50 -14.16 29.31
CA GLY A 379 19.43 -12.75 28.95
C GLY A 379 19.86 -11.91 30.15
N SER A 380 20.16 -10.64 29.91
CA SER A 380 20.57 -9.70 30.97
C SER A 380 19.95 -8.32 30.81
N HIS A 381 19.18 -8.11 29.73
CA HIS A 381 18.62 -6.81 29.41
C HIS A 381 17.14 -6.79 29.70
N ASP A 382 16.66 -5.71 30.29
CA ASP A 382 15.25 -5.49 30.49
C ASP A 382 14.54 -5.24 29.14
N VAL A 383 13.31 -5.75 29.00
CA VAL A 383 12.51 -5.61 27.77
C VAL A 383 12.13 -4.15 27.52
N SER A 384 11.75 -3.43 28.58
CA SER A 384 11.39 -2.02 28.51
C SER A 384 12.60 -1.14 28.20
N ASP A 385 13.78 -1.47 28.72
CA ASP A 385 15.03 -0.76 28.39
C ASP A 385 15.43 -0.92 26.91
N LEU A 386 15.32 -2.13 26.35
CA LEU A 386 15.54 -2.35 24.92
C LEU A 386 14.52 -1.56 24.09
N ARG A 387 13.23 -1.62 24.45
CA ARG A 387 12.15 -0.89 23.77
C ARG A 387 12.44 0.61 23.72
N ASN A 388 12.78 1.20 24.86
CA ASN A 388 13.10 2.63 24.97
C ASN A 388 14.36 3.00 24.18
N SER A 389 15.36 2.12 24.16
CA SER A 389 16.59 2.33 23.38
C SER A 389 16.32 2.38 21.88
N ILE A 390 15.46 1.49 21.36
CA ILE A 390 15.04 1.50 19.95
C ILE A 390 14.27 2.77 19.61
N ILE A 391 13.33 3.18 20.46
CA ILE A 391 12.55 4.41 20.27
C ILE A 391 13.48 5.63 20.19
N ARG A 392 14.47 5.71 21.09
CA ARG A 392 15.47 6.78 21.09
C ARG A 392 16.28 6.79 19.80
N MET A 393 16.81 5.65 19.35
CA MET A 393 17.58 5.56 18.10
C MET A 393 16.76 6.04 16.89
N LEU A 394 15.47 5.67 16.80
CA LEU A 394 14.59 6.11 15.71
C LEU A 394 14.32 7.63 15.70
N SER A 395 14.47 8.30 16.84
CA SER A 395 14.26 9.76 16.96
C SER A 395 15.45 10.59 16.44
N GLU A 396 16.63 9.98 16.26
CA GLU A 396 17.87 10.64 15.85
C GLU A 396 18.09 10.63 14.32
N ASN A 397 17.02 10.85 13.52
CA ASN A 397 17.05 10.78 12.04
C ASN A 397 17.67 9.50 11.48
N THR A 398 17.42 8.37 12.13
CA THR A 398 17.99 7.07 11.76
C THR A 398 16.92 6.21 11.10
N THR A 399 17.25 5.60 9.95
CA THR A 399 16.38 4.65 9.26
C THR A 399 16.80 3.22 9.58
N PHE A 400 15.86 2.42 10.07
CA PHE A 400 16.02 1.00 10.36
C PHE A 400 15.49 0.19 9.17
N TYR A 401 16.32 -0.68 8.61
CA TYR A 401 15.93 -1.65 7.62
C TYR A 401 15.87 -3.04 8.25
N VAL A 402 14.75 -3.72 8.04
CA VAL A 402 14.54 -5.11 8.43
C VAL A 402 14.37 -5.97 7.19
N GLU A 403 14.55 -7.28 7.31
CA GLU A 403 14.51 -8.22 6.18
C GLU A 403 13.20 -8.16 5.36
N ASN A 404 12.05 -8.10 6.04
CA ASN A 404 10.74 -8.21 5.39
C ASN A 404 9.64 -7.45 6.16
N ASP A 405 8.47 -7.32 5.53
CA ASP A 405 7.33 -6.60 6.10
C ASP A 405 6.77 -7.21 7.38
N ARG A 406 6.87 -8.54 7.53
CA ARG A 406 6.49 -9.20 8.77
C ARG A 406 7.35 -8.70 9.93
N LYS A 407 8.68 -8.64 9.76
CA LYS A 407 9.58 -8.09 10.79
C LYS A 407 9.34 -6.60 11.00
N ARG A 408 9.00 -5.83 9.96
CA ARG A 408 8.66 -4.40 10.13
C ARG A 408 7.47 -4.23 11.06
N LYS A 409 6.38 -4.98 10.82
CA LYS A 409 5.17 -4.97 11.65
C LYS A 409 5.45 -5.42 13.09
N LEU A 410 6.25 -6.48 13.26
CA LEU A 410 6.64 -6.98 14.60
C LEU A 410 7.45 -5.96 15.40
N LEU A 411 8.41 -5.27 14.77
CA LEU A 411 9.21 -4.24 15.43
C LEU A 411 8.35 -3.03 15.81
N GLN A 412 7.48 -2.58 14.91
CA GLN A 412 6.53 -1.48 15.19
C GLN A 412 5.56 -1.82 16.32
N SER A 413 5.11 -3.09 16.38
CA SER A 413 4.28 -3.60 17.47
C SER A 413 5.05 -3.57 18.80
N PHE A 414 6.29 -4.06 18.82
CA PHE A 414 7.13 -4.08 20.01
C PHE A 414 7.36 -2.70 20.64
N ILE A 415 7.54 -1.66 19.81
CA ILE A 415 7.73 -0.28 20.26
C ILE A 415 6.43 0.53 20.41
N PHE A 416 5.27 -0.10 20.18
CA PHE A 416 3.94 0.53 20.21
C PHE A 416 3.83 1.81 19.37
N LYS A 417 4.55 1.87 18.25
CA LYS A 417 4.64 3.08 17.42
C LYS A 417 4.84 2.72 15.95
N LYS A 418 3.95 3.26 15.10
CA LYS A 418 4.18 3.29 13.64
C LYS A 418 5.26 4.32 13.34
N SER A 419 6.21 3.95 12.48
CA SER A 419 7.30 4.83 12.08
C SER A 419 7.71 4.53 10.64
N ASP A 420 7.76 5.58 9.82
CA ASP A 420 8.21 5.52 8.42
C ASP A 420 9.73 5.32 8.31
N ASN A 421 10.44 5.53 9.43
CA ASN A 421 11.87 5.26 9.56
C ASN A 421 12.15 3.75 9.75
N ILE A 422 11.13 2.88 9.80
CA ILE A 422 11.31 1.42 9.79
C ILE A 422 10.86 0.88 8.44
N LYS A 423 11.82 0.46 7.62
CA LYS A 423 11.61 0.01 6.24
C LYS A 423 11.90 -1.47 6.08
N SER A 424 11.20 -2.09 5.14
CA SER A 424 11.46 -3.48 4.74
C SER A 424 12.46 -3.49 3.59
N LEU A 425 13.42 -4.42 3.60
CA LEU A 425 14.26 -4.69 2.43
C LEU A 425 13.52 -5.51 1.37
N SER A 426 12.49 -6.27 1.75
CA SER A 426 11.66 -7.02 0.79
C SER A 426 10.88 -6.13 -0.18
N SER A 427 10.75 -4.83 0.10
CA SER A 427 10.14 -3.88 -0.84
C SER A 427 11.09 -3.45 -1.97
N PHE A 428 12.36 -3.88 -1.94
CA PHE A 428 13.34 -3.57 -2.99
C PHE A 428 13.18 -4.59 -4.11
N THR A 429 13.19 -4.13 -5.36
CA THR A 429 13.13 -5.00 -6.55
C THR A 429 14.28 -6.02 -6.50
N ASN A 430 13.97 -7.28 -6.76
CA ASN A 430 14.92 -8.41 -6.75
C ASN A 430 15.56 -8.73 -5.37
N PHE A 431 14.89 -8.42 -4.26
CA PHE A 431 15.33 -8.90 -2.94
C PHE A 431 15.17 -10.42 -2.80
N ASN A 432 16.31 -11.13 -2.76
CA ASN A 432 16.36 -12.58 -2.58
C ASN A 432 17.50 -12.97 -1.62
N PHE A 433 17.48 -12.37 -0.43
CA PHE A 433 18.44 -12.70 0.62
C PHE A 433 18.23 -14.15 1.10
N ARG A 434 19.30 -14.96 1.00
CA ARG A 434 19.36 -16.31 1.59
C ARG A 434 20.67 -16.45 2.35
N PRO A 435 20.64 -16.63 3.68
CA PRO A 435 21.86 -16.79 4.46
C PRO A 435 22.61 -18.05 3.99
N LYS A 436 23.84 -17.87 3.52
CA LYS A 436 24.72 -18.97 3.09
C LYS A 436 25.44 -19.52 4.33
N GLU A 437 25.03 -20.72 4.75
CA GLU A 437 25.60 -21.54 5.83
C GLU A 437 25.43 -21.04 7.28
N PRO A 438 25.37 -21.96 8.26
CA PRO A 438 25.25 -21.61 9.67
C PRO A 438 26.47 -20.82 10.12
N LEU A 439 26.20 -19.62 10.59
CA LEU A 439 27.21 -18.70 11.11
C LEU A 439 27.77 -19.27 12.42
N ARG A 440 28.94 -18.75 12.84
CA ARG A 440 29.78 -19.26 13.95
C ARG A 440 28.98 -19.60 15.22
N THR A 441 29.55 -20.36 16.15
CA THR A 441 28.91 -20.65 17.44
C THR A 441 28.59 -19.36 18.21
N CYS A 442 27.31 -19.13 18.53
CA CYS A 442 26.87 -18.05 19.40
C CYS A 442 26.87 -18.53 20.87
N SER A 443 27.46 -17.76 21.79
CA SER A 443 27.48 -18.08 23.23
C SER A 443 26.08 -18.10 23.85
N PHE A 444 25.11 -17.40 23.25
CA PHE A 444 23.73 -17.33 23.72
C PHE A 444 22.86 -18.51 23.26
N HIS A 445 23.17 -19.15 22.13
CA HIS A 445 22.37 -20.23 21.59
C HIS A 445 22.76 -21.59 22.15
N HIS A 446 21.78 -22.46 22.40
CA HIS A 446 22.04 -23.84 22.79
C HIS A 446 22.64 -24.60 21.60
N SER A 447 23.62 -25.48 21.85
CA SER A 447 24.36 -26.23 20.82
C SER A 447 23.51 -27.32 20.15
N LEU A 448 22.46 -26.95 19.45
CA LEU A 448 21.73 -27.84 18.55
C LEU A 448 22.27 -27.60 17.14
N LYS A 449 22.72 -28.68 16.47
CA LYS A 449 23.16 -28.64 15.07
C LYS A 449 22.06 -27.94 14.26
N ASN A 450 22.38 -26.79 13.65
CA ASN A 450 21.52 -25.93 12.80
C ASN A 450 20.83 -24.70 13.44
N GLN A 451 20.91 -24.47 14.76
CA GLN A 451 20.21 -23.31 15.37
C GLN A 451 20.93 -21.95 15.25
N ASN A 452 22.22 -21.92 14.86
CA ASN A 452 22.91 -20.63 14.61
C ASN A 452 22.33 -19.87 13.40
N LEU A 453 21.49 -20.51 12.56
CA LEU A 453 20.74 -19.83 11.51
C LEU A 453 19.75 -18.80 12.06
N HIS A 454 19.29 -18.99 13.30
CA HIS A 454 18.34 -18.07 13.92
C HIS A 454 19.02 -16.88 14.59
N CYS A 455 20.28 -16.97 15.02
CA CYS A 455 20.96 -15.91 15.77
C CYS A 455 20.88 -14.54 15.08
N ALA A 456 20.22 -13.59 15.74
CA ALA A 456 19.96 -12.25 15.23
C ALA A 456 21.27 -11.52 14.89
N TYR A 457 22.32 -11.68 15.70
CA TYR A 457 23.63 -11.08 15.44
C TYR A 457 24.19 -11.48 14.08
N PHE A 458 24.31 -12.78 13.84
CA PHE A 458 24.89 -13.28 12.62
C PHE A 458 24.02 -13.02 11.40
N ARG A 459 22.69 -13.17 11.53
CA ARG A 459 21.77 -12.79 10.44
C ARG A 459 21.85 -11.30 10.11
N THR A 460 21.97 -10.43 11.11
CA THR A 460 22.14 -8.98 10.88
C THR A 460 23.39 -8.71 10.06
N ILE A 461 24.52 -9.36 10.37
CA ILE A 461 25.77 -9.21 9.61
C ILE A 461 25.60 -9.71 8.17
N ALA A 462 25.04 -10.90 7.99
CA ALA A 462 24.84 -11.47 6.66
C ALA A 462 23.87 -10.62 5.82
N LEU A 463 22.79 -10.14 6.44
CA LEU A 463 21.81 -9.26 5.81
C LEU A 463 22.42 -7.90 5.49
N ALA A 464 23.23 -7.32 6.38
CA ALA A 464 23.91 -6.07 6.14
C ALA A 464 24.96 -6.18 5.04
N GLY A 465 25.72 -7.27 5.00
CA GLY A 465 26.65 -7.55 3.89
C GLY A 465 25.91 -7.69 2.56
N TYR A 466 24.82 -8.46 2.51
CA TYR A 466 24.01 -8.59 1.31
C TYR A 466 23.38 -7.25 0.89
N ALA A 467 22.78 -6.53 1.83
CA ALA A 467 22.10 -5.28 1.55
C ALA A 467 23.08 -4.19 1.13
N TYR A 468 24.27 -4.15 1.73
CA TYR A 468 25.38 -3.34 1.25
C TYR A 468 25.71 -3.74 -0.19
N GLU A 469 26.21 -4.94 -0.46
CA GLU A 469 26.65 -5.33 -1.81
C GLU A 469 25.61 -5.13 -2.93
N ASN A 470 24.32 -5.27 -2.63
CA ASN A 470 23.25 -5.20 -3.65
C ASN A 470 22.52 -3.85 -3.72
N TYR A 471 22.43 -3.09 -2.64
CA TYR A 471 21.58 -1.88 -2.58
C TYR A 471 22.30 -0.64 -2.06
N PHE A 472 23.19 -0.77 -1.08
CA PHE A 472 23.81 0.39 -0.41
C PHE A 472 25.29 0.61 -0.75
N LYS A 473 25.98 -0.44 -1.21
CA LYS A 473 27.33 -0.34 -1.75
C LYS A 473 27.20 0.52 -2.98
N LEU A 474 27.79 1.70 -2.89
CA LEU A 474 28.12 2.50 -4.03
C LEU A 474 29.03 1.61 -4.88
N LYS A 475 28.44 0.85 -5.82
CA LYS A 475 29.21 0.29 -6.92
C LYS A 475 29.96 1.50 -7.49
N PRO A 476 31.31 1.45 -7.61
CA PRO A 476 31.95 2.38 -8.53
C PRO A 476 31.16 2.21 -9.81
N TYR A 477 30.48 3.28 -10.22
CA TYR A 477 29.58 3.26 -11.36
C TYR A 477 30.45 2.76 -12.51
N GLU A 478 30.30 1.49 -12.90
CA GLU A 478 30.82 1.02 -14.17
C GLU A 478 30.29 2.04 -15.16
N SER A 479 31.22 2.72 -15.85
CA SER A 479 31.07 4.00 -16.52
C SER A 479 29.90 4.03 -17.54
N LYS A 480 28.67 3.98 -17.05
CA LYS A 480 27.49 4.35 -17.82
C LYS A 480 27.53 5.86 -17.87
N THR A 481 27.73 6.37 -19.06
CA THR A 481 27.62 7.79 -19.37
C THR A 481 26.30 8.30 -18.80
N THR A 482 26.36 9.13 -17.75
CA THR A 482 25.17 9.80 -17.23
C THR A 482 24.93 11.07 -18.00
N TYR A 483 23.67 11.50 -18.07
CA TYR A 483 23.29 12.72 -18.76
C TYR A 483 22.59 13.68 -17.82
N VAL A 484 22.79 14.97 -18.07
CA VAL A 484 21.96 16.06 -17.55
C VAL A 484 21.40 16.85 -18.72
N THR A 485 20.22 17.44 -18.54
CA THR A 485 19.55 18.22 -19.58
C THR A 485 19.32 19.64 -19.12
N LEU A 486 19.53 20.61 -20.01
CA LEU A 486 19.10 22.00 -19.86
C LEU A 486 17.84 22.22 -20.68
N VAL A 487 16.80 22.75 -20.05
CA VAL A 487 15.56 23.12 -20.73
C VAL A 487 15.17 24.55 -20.38
N ASP A 488 14.90 25.33 -21.41
CA ASP A 488 14.15 26.59 -21.27
C ASP A 488 13.13 26.73 -22.40
N LEU A 489 12.09 27.51 -22.16
CA LEU A 489 11.00 27.70 -23.10
C LEU A 489 10.40 29.10 -22.97
N ASN A 490 9.71 29.52 -24.03
CA ASN A 490 8.83 30.68 -23.99
C ASN A 490 7.56 30.42 -24.82
N GLY A 491 6.54 31.21 -24.52
CA GLY A 491 5.22 31.10 -25.10
C GLY A 491 4.28 32.13 -24.49
N TYR A 492 2.99 32.01 -24.79
CA TYR A 492 1.97 32.93 -24.29
C TYR A 492 0.76 32.18 -23.76
N GLU A 493 0.07 32.79 -22.81
CA GLU A 493 -1.22 32.28 -22.34
C GLU A 493 -2.35 32.99 -23.07
N ASN A 494 -3.38 32.23 -23.44
CA ASN A 494 -4.60 32.81 -23.98
C ASN A 494 -5.50 33.35 -22.85
N PRO A 495 -6.65 33.98 -23.15
CA PRO A 495 -7.56 34.52 -22.13
C PRO A 495 -8.07 33.46 -21.12
N ASN A 496 -8.06 32.18 -21.50
CA ASN A 496 -8.51 31.07 -20.67
C ASN A 496 -7.39 30.46 -19.82
N GLY A 497 -6.19 31.08 -19.81
CA GLY A 497 -5.02 30.58 -19.08
C GLY A 497 -4.34 29.37 -19.73
N LYS A 498 -4.71 29.01 -20.97
CA LYS A 498 -4.04 27.94 -21.72
C LYS A 498 -2.74 28.45 -22.32
N PHE A 499 -1.64 27.77 -22.02
CA PHE A 499 -0.31 28.10 -22.53
C PHE A 499 -0.09 27.55 -23.94
N TYR A 500 0.44 28.39 -24.83
CA TYR A 500 0.84 28.07 -26.19
C TYR A 500 2.35 28.20 -26.30
N LEU A 501 3.02 27.07 -26.49
CA LEU A 501 4.47 27.00 -26.67
C LEU A 501 4.87 27.64 -28.00
N LYS A 502 5.89 28.50 -27.97
CA LYS A 502 6.41 29.16 -29.18
C LYS A 502 7.88 28.87 -29.41
N GLU A 503 8.70 28.84 -28.35
CA GLU A 503 10.07 28.32 -28.42
C GLU A 503 10.36 27.32 -27.30
N LEU A 504 11.16 26.31 -27.62
CA LEU A 504 11.71 25.33 -26.67
C LEU A 504 13.17 25.08 -27.02
N SER A 505 14.06 25.23 -26.04
CA SER A 505 15.47 24.89 -26.19
C SER A 505 15.83 23.74 -25.27
N ILE A 506 16.51 22.74 -25.82
CA ILE A 506 16.95 21.54 -25.10
C ILE A 506 18.44 21.31 -25.40
N LYS A 507 19.24 21.15 -24.36
CA LYS A 507 20.62 20.66 -24.46
C LYS A 507 20.83 19.46 -23.56
N ILE A 508 21.40 18.38 -24.07
CA ILE A 508 21.78 17.20 -23.27
C ILE A 508 23.30 17.17 -23.16
N ILE A 509 23.80 17.03 -21.94
CA ILE A 509 25.22 17.07 -21.60
C ILE A 509 25.58 15.74 -20.94
N ASN A 510 26.62 15.08 -21.43
CA ASN A 510 27.10 13.83 -20.86
C ASN A 510 28.00 14.05 -19.63
N SER A 511 28.39 12.97 -18.96
CA SER A 511 29.23 13.00 -17.77
C SER A 511 30.64 13.57 -17.98
N ASN A 512 31.09 13.72 -19.23
CA ASN A 512 32.37 14.34 -19.58
C ASN A 512 32.24 15.85 -19.81
N GLY A 513 31.01 16.38 -19.83
CA GLY A 513 30.73 17.79 -20.11
C GLY A 513 30.54 18.08 -21.59
N GLU A 514 30.42 17.05 -22.44
CA GLU A 514 30.17 17.20 -23.86
C GLU A 514 28.67 17.33 -24.11
N VAL A 515 28.28 18.30 -24.93
CA VAL A 515 26.89 18.46 -25.38
C VAL A 515 26.61 17.43 -26.47
N THR A 516 25.79 16.43 -26.17
CA THR A 516 25.43 15.34 -27.11
C THR A 516 24.18 15.66 -27.92
N TYR A 517 23.37 16.60 -27.45
CA TYR A 517 22.18 17.08 -28.14
C TYR A 517 22.02 18.58 -27.89
N ASP A 518 21.70 19.35 -28.93
CA ASP A 518 21.48 20.79 -28.87
C ASP A 518 20.45 21.17 -29.94
N LYS A 519 19.23 21.52 -29.52
CA LYS A 519 18.17 21.92 -30.44
C LYS A 519 17.31 23.03 -29.88
N LEU A 520 17.04 24.01 -30.74
CA LEU A 520 16.06 25.06 -30.54
C LEU A 520 14.88 24.81 -31.48
N PHE A 521 13.71 24.61 -30.93
CA PHE A 521 12.47 24.50 -31.66
C PHE A 521 11.74 25.84 -31.66
N VAL A 522 11.36 26.33 -32.85
CA VAL A 522 10.46 27.47 -33.00
C VAL A 522 9.20 27.01 -33.70
N ILE A 523 8.07 27.13 -33.00
CA ILE A 523 6.80 26.51 -33.41
C ILE A 523 6.02 27.47 -34.32
N LYS A 524 5.67 27.00 -35.51
CA LYS A 524 4.74 27.67 -36.41
C LYS A 524 3.30 27.41 -35.98
N LEU A 525 2.60 28.46 -35.53
CA LEU A 525 1.23 28.36 -35.03
C LEU A 525 0.21 28.37 -36.17
N LEU A 526 -0.86 27.58 -36.04
CA LEU A 526 -1.98 27.57 -36.99
C LEU A 526 -2.84 28.81 -36.80
N LEU A 527 -3.34 29.40 -37.90
CA LEU A 527 -4.16 30.63 -37.91
C LEU A 527 -5.41 30.59 -37.01
N SER A 528 -5.90 29.40 -36.65
CA SER A 528 -7.04 29.23 -35.73
C SER A 528 -6.74 29.55 -34.27
N HIS A 529 -5.47 29.75 -33.89
CA HIS A 529 -5.08 30.05 -32.50
C HIS A 529 -4.91 31.55 -32.20
N VAL A 530 -5.32 32.43 -33.12
CA VAL A 530 -5.20 33.89 -32.96
C VAL A 530 -6.01 34.34 -31.74
N GLY A 531 -5.30 34.77 -30.71
CA GLY A 531 -5.89 35.44 -29.55
C GLY A 531 -5.32 36.85 -29.40
N ASP A 532 -6.11 37.74 -28.80
CA ASP A 532 -5.78 39.17 -28.58
C ASP A 532 -4.43 39.37 -27.85
N PHE A 533 -4.00 38.37 -27.06
CA PHE A 533 -2.77 38.40 -26.27
C PHE A 533 -1.48 38.07 -27.04
N TYR A 534 -1.57 37.62 -28.31
CA TYR A 534 -0.34 37.38 -29.08
C TYR A 534 0.45 38.67 -29.32
N SER A 535 -0.23 39.80 -29.44
CA SER A 535 0.40 41.12 -29.54
C SER A 535 1.38 41.38 -28.39
N THR A 536 0.95 41.10 -27.15
CA THR A 536 1.79 41.24 -25.95
C THR A 536 2.98 40.28 -25.97
N TYR A 537 2.77 39.04 -26.41
CA TYR A 537 3.85 38.08 -26.60
C TYR A 537 4.83 38.54 -27.68
N TYR A 538 4.33 39.00 -28.82
CA TYR A 538 5.14 39.50 -29.93
C TYR A 538 5.96 40.72 -29.52
N ASP A 539 5.37 41.68 -28.81
CA ASP A 539 6.10 42.82 -28.26
C ASP A 539 7.16 42.36 -27.24
N LYS A 540 6.83 41.33 -26.45
CA LYS A 540 7.72 40.74 -25.45
C LYS A 540 8.75 39.76 -26.01
N TYR A 541 8.64 39.16 -27.18
CA TYR A 541 9.64 38.18 -27.64
C TYR A 541 10.14 38.44 -29.06
N GLY A 542 9.43 39.26 -29.84
CA GLY A 542 9.85 39.67 -31.19
C GLY A 542 9.78 38.55 -32.23
N ILE A 543 9.00 37.49 -31.97
CA ILE A 543 8.86 36.33 -32.85
C ILE A 543 7.51 36.42 -33.58
N PRO A 544 7.49 36.61 -34.92
CA PRO A 544 6.24 36.65 -35.67
C PRO A 544 5.38 35.38 -35.49
N TRP A 545 4.07 35.55 -35.64
CA TRP A 545 3.09 34.46 -35.49
C TRP A 545 3.44 33.24 -36.35
N ASP A 546 3.74 33.50 -37.61
CA ASP A 546 4.02 32.55 -38.67
C ASP A 546 5.51 32.14 -38.75
N ALA A 547 6.37 32.73 -37.91
CA ALA A 547 7.76 32.34 -37.79
C ALA A 547 7.90 30.97 -37.11
N GLY A 548 8.95 30.24 -37.48
CA GLY A 548 9.19 28.87 -37.07
C GLY A 548 9.01 27.87 -38.20
N ASP A 549 9.68 26.75 -38.05
CA ASP A 549 9.75 25.63 -38.99
C ASP A 549 9.16 24.33 -38.40
N HIS A 550 8.89 24.31 -37.11
CA HIS A 550 8.34 23.14 -36.43
C HIS A 550 6.84 23.25 -36.18
N ARG A 551 6.14 22.12 -36.24
CA ARG A 551 4.77 22.00 -35.71
C ARG A 551 4.84 21.42 -34.31
N LEU A 552 3.93 21.85 -33.42
CA LEU A 552 3.93 21.44 -32.00
C LEU A 552 4.02 19.92 -31.84
N TYR A 553 3.24 19.15 -32.60
CA TYR A 553 3.24 17.68 -32.47
C TYR A 553 4.60 17.04 -32.72
N TYR A 554 5.40 17.57 -33.66
CA TYR A 554 6.74 17.06 -33.93
C TYR A 554 7.68 17.36 -32.76
N VAL A 555 7.54 18.54 -32.15
CA VAL A 555 8.33 18.94 -30.98
C VAL A 555 7.99 18.04 -29.79
N LEU A 556 6.71 17.75 -29.55
CA LEU A 556 6.28 16.87 -28.46
C LEU A 556 6.76 15.44 -28.67
N LYS A 557 6.64 14.92 -29.90
CA LYS A 557 7.18 13.60 -30.26
C LYS A 557 8.68 13.54 -30.01
N GLU A 558 9.44 14.50 -30.54
CA GLU A 558 10.89 14.52 -30.38
C GLU A 558 11.32 14.68 -28.91
N LEU A 559 10.57 15.44 -28.11
CA LEU A 559 10.79 15.54 -26.66
C LEU A 559 10.59 14.20 -25.95
N ASN A 560 9.52 13.46 -26.26
CA ASN A 560 9.27 12.16 -25.68
C ASN A 560 10.31 11.13 -26.13
N ASP A 561 10.64 11.10 -27.43
CA ASP A 561 11.68 10.22 -27.98
C ASP A 561 13.03 10.44 -27.26
N LEU A 562 13.40 11.70 -26.98
CA LEU A 562 14.60 12.03 -26.19
C LEU A 562 14.48 11.58 -24.73
N ILE A 563 13.35 11.80 -24.08
CA ILE A 563 13.19 11.34 -22.70
C ILE A 563 13.33 9.83 -22.65
N ASP A 564 12.72 9.10 -23.58
CA ASP A 564 12.79 7.64 -23.65
C ASP A 564 14.18 7.11 -24.01
N GLU A 565 14.88 7.74 -24.95
CA GLU A 565 16.25 7.39 -25.32
C GLU A 565 17.19 7.52 -24.11
N TYR A 566 17.01 8.58 -23.31
CA TYR A 566 17.92 8.91 -22.23
C TYR A 566 17.43 8.46 -20.84
N LYS A 567 16.20 7.96 -20.64
CA LYS A 567 15.57 7.75 -19.30
C LYS A 567 16.40 6.93 -18.31
N GLU A 568 17.12 5.92 -18.77
CA GLU A 568 17.96 5.06 -17.91
C GLU A 568 19.17 5.82 -17.34
N ASN A 569 19.67 6.82 -18.08
CA ASN A 569 20.94 7.49 -17.83
C ASN A 569 20.81 9.00 -17.55
N LEU A 570 19.68 9.61 -17.88
CA LEU A 570 19.32 10.98 -17.56
C LEU A 570 19.06 11.07 -16.05
N LYS A 571 19.78 11.95 -15.37
CA LYS A 571 19.70 12.08 -13.90
C LYS A 571 19.11 13.41 -13.46
N VAL A 572 19.29 14.47 -14.25
CA VAL A 572 18.87 15.81 -13.87
C VAL A 572 18.35 16.57 -15.08
N ILE A 573 17.23 17.26 -14.91
CA ILE A 573 16.77 18.32 -15.82
C ILE A 573 16.85 19.65 -15.07
N PHE A 574 17.69 20.55 -15.58
CA PHE A 574 17.81 21.91 -15.13
C PHE A 574 16.81 22.78 -15.89
N VAL A 575 15.97 23.49 -15.14
CA VAL A 575 15.04 24.49 -15.66
C VAL A 575 15.29 25.83 -14.97
N ARG A 576 14.99 26.93 -15.66
CA ARG A 576 15.21 28.28 -15.10
C ARG A 576 14.51 28.50 -13.76
N ASN A 577 13.25 28.12 -13.65
CA ASN A 577 12.42 28.32 -12.46
C ASN A 577 11.24 27.34 -12.42
N LYS A 578 10.45 27.40 -11.33
CA LYS A 578 9.27 26.55 -11.12
C LYS A 578 8.19 26.71 -12.21
N THR A 579 8.01 27.92 -12.74
CA THR A 579 7.01 28.18 -13.79
C THR A 579 7.36 27.45 -15.08
N ILE A 580 8.64 27.50 -15.48
CA ILE A 580 9.13 26.78 -16.66
C ILE A 580 8.94 25.28 -16.50
N TYR A 581 9.25 24.72 -15.33
CA TYR A 581 8.99 23.30 -15.08
C TYR A 581 7.51 22.95 -15.16
N LYS A 582 6.62 23.76 -14.56
CA LYS A 582 5.18 23.50 -14.62
C LYS A 582 4.71 23.39 -16.06
N ILE A 583 5.13 24.32 -16.92
CA ILE A 583 4.81 24.29 -18.35
C ILE A 583 5.44 23.06 -19.02
N PHE A 584 6.74 22.82 -18.79
CA PHE A 584 7.45 21.68 -19.37
C PHE A 584 6.79 20.33 -19.03
N SER A 585 6.38 20.15 -17.78
CA SER A 585 5.70 18.93 -17.31
C SER A 585 4.32 18.70 -17.95
N GLN A 586 3.69 19.74 -18.51
CA GLN A 586 2.44 19.62 -19.26
C GLN A 586 2.67 19.24 -20.73
N LEU A 587 3.89 19.41 -21.24
CA LEU A 587 4.27 19.07 -22.62
C LEU A 587 4.67 17.60 -22.76
N THR A 588 5.15 16.97 -21.69
CA THR A 588 5.49 15.54 -21.68
C THR A 588 4.23 14.68 -21.55
N VAL A 589 4.10 13.62 -22.34
CA VAL A 589 2.92 12.73 -22.31
C VAL A 589 2.87 11.93 -21.01
N ASP A 590 4.03 11.46 -20.55
CA ASP A 590 4.17 10.72 -19.31
C ASP A 590 4.78 11.59 -18.21
N PRO A 591 4.43 11.33 -16.93
CA PRO A 591 5.19 11.88 -15.83
C PRO A 591 6.65 11.44 -15.94
N LEU A 592 7.57 12.39 -15.80
CA LEU A 592 8.99 12.10 -15.84
C LEU A 592 9.34 10.99 -14.83
N PRO A 593 10.18 10.01 -15.21
CA PRO A 593 10.61 8.95 -14.30
C PRO A 593 11.11 9.53 -12.97
N SER A 594 10.71 8.90 -11.86
CA SER A 594 11.09 9.34 -10.50
C SER A 594 12.60 9.33 -10.23
N SER A 595 13.37 8.65 -11.09
CA SER A 595 14.83 8.65 -11.11
C SER A 595 15.45 9.95 -11.61
N ILE A 596 14.70 10.77 -12.34
CA ILE A 596 15.14 12.05 -12.91
C ILE A 596 14.80 13.17 -11.92
N LYS A 597 15.82 13.93 -11.51
CA LYS A 597 15.65 15.08 -10.63
C LYS A 597 15.39 16.35 -11.43
N ILE A 598 14.50 17.20 -10.93
CA ILE A 598 14.26 18.52 -11.50
C ILE A 598 14.91 19.56 -10.60
N LEU A 599 15.78 20.40 -11.18
CA LEU A 599 16.45 21.47 -10.46
C LEU A 599 16.13 22.82 -11.06
N TYR A 600 15.74 23.74 -10.18
CA TYR A 600 15.42 25.11 -10.52
C TYR A 600 16.66 25.97 -10.34
N LEU A 601 17.12 26.59 -11.43
CA LEU A 601 18.36 27.37 -11.46
C LEU A 601 18.28 28.59 -10.51
N ASP A 602 17.11 29.23 -10.43
CA ASP A 602 16.83 30.32 -9.49
C ASP A 602 17.04 29.93 -8.01
N LYS A 603 16.80 28.66 -7.65
CA LYS A 603 17.03 28.15 -6.29
C LYS A 603 18.47 27.80 -5.99
N ILE A 604 19.30 27.58 -7.00
CA ILE A 604 20.72 27.24 -6.82
C ILE A 604 21.63 28.43 -7.13
N ASN A 605 21.11 29.65 -6.94
CA ASN A 605 21.81 30.92 -7.10
C ASN A 605 22.41 31.16 -8.49
N TYR A 606 21.87 30.52 -9.53
CA TYR A 606 22.19 30.93 -10.90
C TYR A 606 21.63 32.32 -11.16
N ARG A 607 22.46 33.19 -11.71
CA ARG A 607 22.06 34.48 -12.26
C ARG A 607 22.55 34.53 -13.68
N ASP A 608 21.65 34.90 -14.60
CA ASP A 608 22.00 34.99 -16.01
C ASP A 608 23.16 36.00 -16.14
N PRO A 609 24.36 35.57 -16.58
CA PRO A 609 25.39 36.53 -16.91
C PRO A 609 24.81 37.38 -18.04
N GLN A 610 24.62 38.69 -17.81
CA GLN A 610 24.37 39.59 -18.92
C GLN A 610 25.47 39.33 -19.96
N VAL A 611 25.07 39.08 -21.21
CA VAL A 611 25.90 38.83 -22.41
C VAL A 611 25.85 37.36 -22.90
N VAL A 612 25.01 37.09 -23.90
CA VAL A 612 25.33 36.85 -25.34
C VAL A 612 23.98 36.63 -26.05
N ALA A 613 23.49 37.60 -26.83
CA ALA A 613 22.26 37.38 -27.60
C ALA A 613 22.53 36.49 -28.82
N ARG A 614 22.00 35.26 -28.83
CA ARG A 614 21.94 34.45 -30.05
C ARG A 614 20.89 35.03 -30.99
N ASN A 615 21.28 35.30 -32.24
CA ASN A 615 20.30 35.49 -33.30
C ASN A 615 19.83 34.10 -33.77
N CYS A 616 18.64 33.68 -33.38
CA CYS A 616 18.07 32.39 -33.85
C CYS A 616 17.44 32.48 -35.24
N GLY A 617 17.45 33.65 -35.90
CA GLY A 617 16.88 33.89 -37.22
C GLY A 617 15.35 34.11 -37.23
N TYR A 618 14.67 33.76 -36.13
CA TYR A 618 13.21 33.93 -36.00
C TYR A 618 12.79 35.18 -35.19
N HIS A 619 13.72 35.76 -34.45
CA HIS A 619 13.52 37.04 -33.77
C HIS A 619 13.81 38.20 -34.74
N ILE A 620 12.98 39.24 -34.72
CA ILE A 620 13.25 40.46 -35.49
C ILE A 620 14.43 41.22 -34.86
N GLU A 621 15.42 41.61 -35.68
CA GLU A 621 16.68 42.22 -35.23
C GLU A 621 16.51 43.47 -34.35
N ASP A 622 15.53 44.32 -34.65
CA ASP A 622 15.27 45.54 -33.88
C ASP A 622 14.76 45.25 -32.46
N TYR A 623 14.18 44.08 -32.23
CA TYR A 623 13.74 43.62 -30.91
C TYR A 623 14.86 42.99 -30.09
N LEU A 624 15.81 42.32 -30.74
CA LEU A 624 17.01 41.78 -30.08
C LEU A 624 17.87 42.88 -29.44
N LYS A 625 17.83 44.10 -29.97
CA LYS A 625 18.56 45.27 -29.42
C LYS A 625 17.88 45.90 -28.20
N ARG A 626 16.58 45.68 -27.99
CA ARG A 626 15.79 46.33 -26.94
C ARG A 626 15.59 45.46 -25.71
N SER A 627 15.98 44.21 -25.77
CA SER A 627 15.79 43.30 -24.65
C SER A 627 16.80 42.17 -24.66
N GLU A 628 17.48 42.07 -23.53
CA GLU A 628 18.59 41.17 -23.29
C GLU A 628 18.15 39.72 -23.01
N GLU A 629 16.84 39.40 -22.98
CA GLU A 629 16.31 38.19 -22.34
C GLU A 629 15.07 37.58 -23.03
N LYS A 630 15.17 37.11 -24.28
CA LYS A 630 13.95 36.64 -25.01
C LYS A 630 14.04 35.26 -25.66
N CYS A 631 15.18 34.89 -26.25
CA CYS A 631 15.29 33.59 -26.91
C CYS A 631 15.55 32.46 -25.90
N ALA A 632 14.76 31.38 -25.96
CA ALA A 632 14.98 30.20 -25.12
C ALA A 632 16.37 29.57 -25.37
N GLY A 633 16.84 29.62 -26.63
CA GLY A 633 18.18 29.18 -27.02
C GLY A 633 19.28 29.95 -26.28
N THR A 634 19.19 31.29 -26.29
CA THR A 634 20.13 32.17 -25.58
C THR A 634 20.23 31.83 -24.10
N HIS A 635 19.10 31.61 -23.41
CA HIS A 635 19.14 31.25 -22.00
C HIS A 635 19.87 29.93 -21.77
N THR A 636 19.56 28.88 -22.55
CA THR A 636 20.30 27.61 -22.42
C THR A 636 21.79 27.74 -22.77
N ASP A 637 22.14 28.62 -23.72
CA ASP A 637 23.52 28.94 -24.09
C ASP A 637 24.27 29.65 -22.95
N ASN A 638 23.61 30.54 -22.20
CA ASN A 638 24.20 31.23 -21.04
C ASN A 638 24.34 30.31 -19.81
N ILE A 639 23.37 29.41 -19.62
CA ILE A 639 23.36 28.45 -18.51
C ILE A 639 24.49 27.42 -18.67
N LEU A 640 24.75 26.99 -19.91
CA LEU A 640 25.69 25.91 -20.20
C LEU A 640 27.10 26.16 -19.62
N PRO A 641 27.78 27.29 -19.89
CA PRO A 641 29.08 27.60 -19.28
C PRO A 641 29.07 27.51 -17.75
N TRP A 642 28.00 27.95 -17.10
CA TRP A 642 27.88 27.90 -15.65
C TRP A 642 27.75 26.46 -15.14
N ILE A 643 26.94 25.62 -15.79
CA ILE A 643 26.85 24.17 -15.48
C ILE A 643 28.20 23.48 -15.65
N LEU A 644 28.94 23.83 -16.70
CA LEU A 644 30.27 23.28 -16.96
C LEU A 644 31.30 23.75 -15.92
N GLU A 645 31.31 25.05 -15.59
CA GLU A 645 32.19 25.63 -14.56
C GLU A 645 31.96 24.99 -13.18
N LYS A 646 30.69 24.82 -12.78
CA LYS A 646 30.29 24.19 -11.52
C LYS A 646 30.36 22.66 -11.54
N LYS A 647 30.69 22.06 -12.69
CA LYS A 647 30.75 20.60 -12.89
C LYS A 647 29.43 19.88 -12.56
N TYR A 648 28.31 20.56 -12.74
CA TYR A 648 26.98 20.00 -12.47
C TYR A 648 26.54 18.94 -13.50
N TYR A 649 27.25 18.85 -14.63
CA TYR A 649 27.09 17.78 -15.62
C TYR A 649 27.60 16.41 -15.11
N ASP A 650 28.56 16.41 -14.19
CA ASP A 650 29.05 15.19 -13.57
C ASP A 650 28.16 14.87 -12.36
N TYR A 651 27.06 14.15 -12.62
CA TYR A 651 26.10 13.78 -11.57
C TYR A 651 26.78 13.05 -10.39
N ASN A 652 27.85 12.31 -10.66
CA ASN A 652 28.62 11.61 -9.64
C ASN A 652 29.47 12.54 -8.79
N LYS A 653 29.78 13.77 -9.20
CA LYS A 653 30.40 14.79 -8.32
C LYS A 653 29.34 15.67 -7.68
N PHE A 654 28.36 16.07 -8.49
CA PHE A 654 27.23 16.89 -8.09
C PHE A 654 26.41 16.29 -6.94
N ARG A 655 26.25 14.96 -6.90
CA ARG A 655 25.56 14.23 -5.81
C ARG A 655 26.23 14.42 -4.45
N TYR A 656 27.53 14.72 -4.38
CA TYR A 656 28.30 14.79 -3.14
C TYR A 656 28.46 16.21 -2.58
N GLU A 657 28.26 17.25 -3.40
CA GLU A 657 28.60 18.62 -2.98
C GLU A 657 27.39 19.55 -2.80
N THR A 658 26.19 19.27 -3.31
CA THR A 658 25.11 20.27 -3.24
C THR A 658 23.72 19.66 -3.32
N LEU A 659 23.03 19.57 -2.17
CA LEU A 659 21.57 19.77 -1.97
C LEU A 659 21.24 19.46 -0.50
N VAL A 660 21.80 20.27 0.39
CA VAL A 660 21.18 20.60 1.67
C VAL A 660 20.94 22.10 1.59
N ASP A 661 19.73 22.47 1.21
CA ASP A 661 19.23 23.83 1.40
C ASP A 661 17.97 23.72 2.25
N PHE A 662 18.07 24.20 3.49
CA PHE A 662 16.95 24.33 4.41
C PHE A 662 16.65 25.82 4.51
N ASP A 663 15.52 26.25 3.95
CA ASP A 663 14.94 27.55 4.31
C ASP A 663 14.28 27.47 5.69
N ARG A 664 14.36 28.59 6.41
CA ARG A 664 13.75 28.82 7.74
C ARG A 664 12.24 28.94 7.70
#